data_AF-A0A7X3G622-F1
#
_entry.id   AF-A0A7X3G622-F1
#
_cell.length_a   1.000
_cell.length_b   1.000
_cell.length_c   1.000
_cell.angle_alpha   90.00
_cell.angle_beta   90.00
_cell.angle_gamma   90.00
#
_symmetry.space_group_name_H-M   'P 1'
#
loop_
_entity.id
_entity.type
_entity.pdbx_description
1 polymer ?
#
loop_
_entity_poly.entity_id
_entity_poly.type
_entity_poly.pdbx_seq_one_letter_code
_entity_poly.pdbx_strand_id
1 'polypeptide(L)'
;MSWMTALPFPRRRTAAAVSALVAVAAGPLYAQTATPAAPRTDEQDLPITMRAESFSGRPDRILNMERNVEITRGATGVTADTACYRRVEDEVTAEGHITMWRFGDRYKGDALQLNLETGKGWVLHPEYRLVMNNAQGKAQRINFLGEDQAVVVDGTYSTCEGPDPDWYLKSSTLRLDQGRDVGTAGKTIIYFKDVPIIGTPALSFSLSGARRSGWLPPTIGVGSKGSAELMVPYYVNIAPNRDLTLFPRYIFARGLQLGATGRYMGETDRGPYHGETHVEYLANDRLAHRNRWWVDTLHNQYLDSNWTFGWNAHAASDNEYPSDFSRTVAASAERQLLRELRTDYYGQYWNLTARVQSYQVLQDPGAVANPDLTVATPYNRLPTINFHAGRYDVLGGFDWAVDAEATRFTHPDDKQVQGDRANMVAQVSYPWVHPGWFVTPKLMLHATQYNLTHNAVGADDKISRVLPTFSLDSGLVFERKTSLFGPDGTQTLEPRLFYVRTPYKNQDDIPNFDTGVAGFNYAQLFTENRFVGADKVSDANQLTAAIVSRFIESNGAERLRLAVGSRYYFTDPRVRLNSNEQSNQTRSDALVAASGRISESWTFDSGVQYDAQARSLYSSNVGVQWQPAPMKVLNVEYRYQRDTFGIANGFRNADVSGQWPLSQRWYGVTRVSYSVRDRKLLESLVGLEYKADCWVFRMGAQRFVTAAQNVSTTSFFQLELNGLSHLGFGNPLETFNKSIPGYTRLNTNVGRP
;
A
#
# COMPACT_ATOMS: atom_id res chain seq x y z
N MET A 1 12.65 -13.31 1.59
CA MET A 1 13.34 -12.93 2.83
C MET A 1 14.00 -11.58 2.62
N SER A 2 13.71 -10.65 3.52
CA SER A 2 14.23 -9.29 3.57
C SER A 2 15.76 -9.28 3.66
N TRP A 3 16.36 -8.32 2.99
CA TRP A 3 17.80 -8.16 2.82
C TRP A 3 18.37 -7.37 3.99
N MET A 4 18.79 -8.05 5.06
CA MET A 4 19.72 -7.48 6.04
C MET A 4 20.65 -8.58 6.55
N THR A 5 21.93 -8.45 6.25
CA THR A 5 23.01 -9.24 6.84
C THR A 5 23.12 -8.89 8.32
N ALA A 6 22.92 -9.87 9.20
CA ALA A 6 23.18 -9.73 10.63
C ALA A 6 24.69 -9.63 10.88
N LEU A 7 25.13 -8.58 11.56
CA LEU A 7 26.47 -8.47 12.14
C LEU A 7 26.49 -9.15 13.54
N PRO A 8 27.59 -9.82 13.94
CA PRO A 8 27.70 -10.44 15.26
C PRO A 8 28.19 -9.42 16.30
N PHE A 9 27.51 -9.30 17.44
CA PHE A 9 28.02 -8.58 18.61
C PHE A 9 28.04 -9.50 19.85
N PRO A 10 29.15 -9.60 20.60
CA PRO A 10 29.19 -10.33 21.86
C PRO A 10 28.83 -9.46 23.08
N ARG A 11 27.98 -10.06 23.92
CA ARG A 11 27.75 -9.95 25.38
C ARG A 11 27.98 -8.65 26.18
N ARG A 12 26.86 -8.24 26.78
CA ARG A 12 26.63 -7.75 28.16
C ARG A 12 27.26 -6.41 28.57
N ARG A 13 26.44 -5.36 28.57
CA ARG A 13 26.16 -4.50 29.74
C ARG A 13 24.86 -3.71 29.52
N THR A 14 24.02 -3.73 30.55
CA THR A 14 22.74 -3.04 30.71
C THR A 14 22.91 -1.52 30.73
N ALA A 15 22.20 -0.79 29.86
CA ALA A 15 21.58 0.51 30.12
C ALA A 15 20.84 1.01 28.86
N ALA A 16 19.81 1.81 29.09
CA ALA A 16 18.71 2.17 28.20
C ALA A 16 19.04 3.15 27.05
N ALA A 17 18.07 3.24 26.12
CA ALA A 17 17.93 4.16 24.98
C ALA A 17 18.90 3.88 23.81
N VAL A 18 18.48 3.63 22.58
CA VAL A 18 17.55 4.41 21.76
C VAL A 18 16.74 3.48 20.85
N SER A 19 15.43 3.64 20.91
CA SER A 19 14.45 3.07 19.98
C SER A 19 14.57 3.73 18.59
N ALA A 20 14.15 2.99 17.56
CA ALA A 20 13.75 3.41 16.21
C ALA A 20 14.73 3.13 15.06
N LEU A 21 14.40 2.11 14.25
CA LEU A 21 14.01 2.27 12.83
C LEU A 21 13.73 0.89 12.20
N VAL A 22 12.48 0.44 12.32
CA VAL A 22 11.89 -0.55 11.40
C VAL A 22 10.69 0.15 10.75
N ALA A 23 10.90 0.71 9.56
CA ALA A 23 9.83 1.23 8.74
C ALA A 23 9.26 0.09 7.88
N VAL A 24 8.37 -0.70 8.46
CA VAL A 24 7.43 -1.52 7.70
C VAL A 24 6.34 -0.57 7.21
N ALA A 25 6.20 -0.44 5.89
CA ALA A 25 5.09 0.25 5.24
C ALA A 25 3.81 -0.59 5.33
N ALA A 26 3.33 -0.83 6.53
CA ALA A 26 1.91 -0.93 6.82
C ALA A 26 1.56 0.46 7.33
N GLY A 27 0.88 1.29 6.53
CA GLY A 27 0.44 2.60 7.01
C GLY A 27 -0.38 2.37 8.27
N PRO A 28 0.11 2.75 9.47
CA PRO A 28 -0.77 2.77 10.61
C PRO A 28 -1.75 3.87 10.25
N LEU A 29 -3.02 3.52 10.14
CA LEU A 29 -4.03 4.43 10.67
C LEU A 29 -3.68 4.54 12.15
N TYR A 30 -2.72 5.42 12.46
CA TYR A 30 -2.58 5.97 13.79
C TYR A 30 -3.98 6.47 14.08
N ALA A 31 -4.67 5.78 14.99
CA ALA A 31 -5.73 6.41 15.72
C ALA A 31 -5.10 7.71 16.20
N GLN A 32 -5.57 8.83 15.64
CA GLN A 32 -5.31 10.11 16.27
C GLN A 32 -5.87 9.90 17.67
N THR A 33 -4.98 9.77 18.66
CA THR A 33 -5.30 10.24 19.98
C THR A 33 -5.57 11.71 19.76
N ALA A 34 -6.85 12.05 19.56
CA ALA A 34 -7.31 13.39 19.75
C ALA A 34 -6.68 13.81 21.08
N THR A 35 -5.83 14.83 21.07
CA THR A 35 -5.34 15.43 22.29
C THR A 35 -6.60 15.67 23.11
N PRO A 36 -6.77 15.04 24.29
CA PRO A 36 -7.95 15.29 25.08
C PRO A 36 -8.03 16.79 25.23
N ALA A 37 -9.16 17.38 24.79
CA ALA A 37 -9.43 18.78 25.04
C ALA A 37 -9.12 19.00 26.52
N ALA A 38 -8.30 20.01 26.84
CA ALA A 38 -7.98 20.33 28.22
C ALA A 38 -9.28 20.31 29.03
N PRO A 39 -9.33 19.62 30.19
CA PRO A 39 -10.55 19.56 30.98
C PRO A 39 -11.02 20.98 31.21
N ARG A 40 -12.21 21.29 30.70
CA ARG A 40 -12.82 22.61 30.88
C ARG A 40 -13.00 22.78 32.37
N THR A 41 -12.25 23.72 32.96
CA THR A 41 -12.50 24.18 34.32
C THR A 41 -13.94 24.63 34.42
N ASP A 42 -14.62 24.30 35.51
CA ASP A 42 -16.00 24.71 35.75
C ASP A 42 -16.07 26.26 35.74
N GLU A 43 -16.46 26.84 34.60
CA GLU A 43 -16.43 28.30 34.38
C GLU A 43 -17.51 29.01 35.22
N GLN A 44 -18.42 28.25 35.83
CA GLN A 44 -19.49 28.75 36.67
C GLN A 44 -18.98 29.53 37.89
N ASP A 45 -17.83 29.15 38.45
CA ASP A 45 -17.26 29.83 39.62
C ASP A 45 -16.28 30.97 39.28
N LEU A 46 -16.03 31.21 37.98
CA LEU A 46 -15.09 32.26 37.57
C LEU A 46 -15.73 33.65 37.66
N PRO A 47 -14.96 34.68 38.11
CA PRO A 47 -15.47 36.03 38.22
C PRO A 47 -15.78 36.62 36.83
N ILE A 48 -16.90 37.31 36.72
CA ILE A 48 -17.24 38.10 35.52
C ILE A 48 -16.55 39.46 35.64
N THR A 49 -15.69 39.79 34.68
CA THR A 49 -15.06 41.10 34.59
C THR A 49 -15.75 41.92 33.50
N MET A 50 -16.21 43.11 33.86
CA MET A 50 -16.88 44.04 32.94
C MET A 50 -16.10 45.36 32.88
N ARG A 51 -15.89 45.88 31.68
CA ARG A 51 -15.25 47.17 31.41
C ARG A 51 -16.07 47.92 30.37
N ALA A 52 -16.28 49.20 30.58
CA ALA A 52 -16.94 50.12 29.67
C ALA A 52 -16.55 51.56 30.06
N GLU A 53 -16.77 52.53 29.17
CA GLU A 53 -16.54 53.94 29.52
C GLU A 53 -17.66 54.52 30.39
N SER A 54 -18.87 53.95 30.32
CA SER A 54 -20.03 54.40 31.07
C SER A 54 -20.83 53.21 31.59
N PHE A 55 -21.19 53.27 32.88
CA PHE A 55 -22.09 52.34 33.53
C PHE A 55 -23.31 53.08 34.06
N SER A 56 -24.50 52.56 33.79
CA SER A 56 -25.76 53.06 34.36
C SER A 56 -26.65 51.89 34.79
N GLY A 57 -27.71 52.18 35.57
CA GLY A 57 -28.65 51.18 36.06
C GLY A 57 -28.53 50.90 37.56
N ARG A 58 -28.97 49.70 37.98
CA ARG A 58 -28.97 49.24 39.37
C ARG A 58 -28.03 48.04 39.49
N PRO A 59 -26.86 48.17 40.14
CA PRO A 59 -25.83 47.12 40.18
C PRO A 59 -26.32 45.75 40.68
N ASP A 60 -27.36 45.75 41.52
CA ASP A 60 -27.99 44.55 42.06
C ASP A 60 -28.97 43.86 41.10
N ARG A 61 -29.37 44.52 40.00
CA ARG A 61 -30.43 44.03 39.10
C ARG A 61 -30.11 44.16 37.60
N ILE A 62 -29.76 45.36 37.14
CA ILE A 62 -29.53 45.66 35.72
C ILE A 62 -28.36 46.64 35.57
N LEU A 63 -27.38 46.27 34.75
CA LEU A 63 -26.20 47.08 34.49
C LEU A 63 -26.13 47.37 32.98
N ASN A 64 -26.33 48.64 32.61
CA ASN A 64 -26.17 49.11 31.25
C ASN A 64 -24.75 49.65 31.08
N MET A 65 -24.09 49.20 30.03
CA MET A 65 -22.73 49.51 29.66
C MET A 65 -22.74 50.17 28.29
N GLU A 66 -22.08 51.30 28.17
CA GLU A 66 -22.00 52.06 26.91
C GLU A 66 -20.55 52.41 26.61
N ARG A 67 -20.23 52.37 25.30
CA ARG A 67 -18.92 52.68 24.69
C ARG A 67 -17.82 51.71 25.12
N ASN A 68 -17.30 50.97 24.14
CA ASN A 68 -16.18 50.04 24.32
C ASN A 68 -16.42 49.03 25.45
N VAL A 69 -17.57 48.35 25.39
CA VAL A 69 -17.93 47.34 26.38
C VAL A 69 -17.08 46.09 26.17
N GLU A 70 -16.51 45.56 27.24
CA GLU A 70 -15.79 44.30 27.31
C GLU A 70 -16.30 43.51 28.52
N ILE A 71 -16.83 42.32 28.28
CA ILE A 71 -17.34 41.39 29.30
C ILE A 71 -16.58 40.09 29.14
N THR A 72 -16.00 39.57 30.23
CA THR A 72 -15.19 38.34 30.20
C THR A 72 -15.53 37.44 31.39
N ARG A 73 -15.68 36.14 31.12
CA ARG A 73 -15.84 35.07 32.11
C ARG A 73 -15.10 33.83 31.58
N GLY A 74 -13.97 33.48 32.20
CA GLY A 74 -13.14 32.35 31.76
C GLY A 74 -12.66 32.49 30.31
N ALA A 75 -12.91 31.47 29.49
CA ALA A 75 -12.58 31.43 28.06
C ALA A 75 -13.66 32.07 27.16
N THR A 76 -14.73 32.62 27.75
CA THR A 76 -15.78 33.35 27.04
C THR A 76 -15.60 34.85 27.25
N GLY A 77 -15.57 35.61 26.16
CA GLY A 77 -15.57 37.07 26.22
C GLY A 77 -16.30 37.71 25.07
N VAL A 78 -16.83 38.90 25.33
CA VAL A 78 -17.70 39.67 24.43
C VAL A 78 -17.25 41.12 24.47
N THR A 79 -17.06 41.71 23.29
CA THR A 79 -16.93 43.16 23.12
C THR A 79 -18.07 43.71 22.28
N ALA A 80 -18.58 44.90 22.61
CA ALA A 80 -19.66 45.56 21.87
C ALA A 80 -19.67 47.08 22.10
N ASP A 81 -20.48 47.80 21.32
CA ASP A 81 -20.71 49.25 21.52
C ASP A 81 -21.57 49.51 22.76
N THR A 82 -22.58 48.69 22.98
CA THR A 82 -23.45 48.72 24.17
C THR A 82 -23.76 47.32 24.66
N ALA A 83 -23.94 47.16 25.97
CA ALA A 83 -24.46 45.93 26.54
C ALA A 83 -25.31 46.20 27.79
N CYS A 84 -26.28 45.34 28.03
CA CYS A 84 -27.10 45.32 29.24
C CYS A 84 -26.93 43.95 29.89
N TYR A 85 -26.53 43.94 31.16
CA TYR A 85 -26.42 42.74 31.97
C TYR A 85 -27.54 42.71 33.01
N ARG A 86 -28.41 41.70 32.94
CA ARG A 86 -29.44 41.46 33.95
C ARG A 86 -28.94 40.39 34.91
N ARG A 87 -28.68 40.80 36.15
CA ARG A 87 -27.98 40.00 37.15
C ARG A 87 -28.80 38.81 37.66
N VAL A 88 -30.13 38.94 37.71
CA VAL A 88 -31.01 37.87 38.22
C VAL A 88 -31.11 36.72 37.21
N GLU A 89 -31.18 37.06 35.93
CA GLU A 89 -31.26 36.12 34.82
C GLU A 89 -29.89 35.66 34.30
N ASP A 90 -28.78 36.16 34.87
CA ASP A 90 -27.39 36.02 34.39
C ASP A 90 -27.25 36.22 32.87
N GLU A 91 -27.97 37.21 32.33
CA GLU A 91 -28.14 37.44 30.89
C GLU A 91 -27.47 38.73 30.43
N VAL A 92 -26.63 38.62 29.40
CA VAL A 92 -26.03 39.75 28.68
C VAL A 92 -26.75 39.91 27.34
N THR A 93 -27.30 41.09 27.08
CA THR A 93 -27.70 41.53 25.74
C THR A 93 -26.72 42.58 25.26
N ALA A 94 -26.09 42.39 24.10
CA ALA A 94 -25.13 43.33 23.53
C ALA A 94 -25.54 43.70 22.10
N GLU A 95 -25.25 44.94 21.71
CA GLU A 95 -25.57 45.51 20.39
C GLU A 95 -24.41 46.37 19.88
N GLY A 96 -24.16 46.29 18.56
CA GLY A 96 -23.14 47.07 17.85
C GLY A 96 -21.75 46.44 17.89
N HIS A 97 -21.19 46.19 16.69
CA HIS A 97 -19.83 45.66 16.46
C HIS A 97 -19.41 44.51 17.38
N ILE A 98 -20.29 43.53 17.54
CA ILE A 98 -20.06 42.48 18.53
C ILE A 98 -18.92 41.60 18.08
N THR A 99 -17.96 41.36 18.97
CA THR A 99 -16.96 40.31 18.80
C THR A 99 -16.98 39.43 20.05
N MET A 100 -17.27 38.15 19.85
CA MET A 100 -17.28 37.15 20.90
C MET A 100 -16.20 36.11 20.63
N TRP A 101 -15.47 35.72 21.66
CA TRP A 101 -14.62 34.53 21.65
C TRP A 101 -15.11 33.55 22.69
N ARG A 102 -15.16 32.27 22.34
CA ARG A 102 -15.67 31.21 23.20
C ARG A 102 -14.93 29.92 22.92
N PHE A 103 -14.18 29.42 23.92
CA PHE A 103 -13.39 28.19 23.80
C PHE A 103 -12.49 28.12 22.57
N GLY A 104 -11.92 29.28 22.18
CA GLY A 104 -11.08 29.44 20.99
C GLY A 104 -11.83 29.93 19.74
N ASP A 105 -13.09 29.56 19.58
CA ASP A 105 -13.91 29.97 18.43
C ASP A 105 -14.23 31.47 18.50
N ARG A 106 -14.31 32.13 17.35
CA ARG A 106 -14.58 33.56 17.23
C ARG A 106 -15.85 33.82 16.44
N TYR A 107 -16.64 34.76 16.90
CA TYR A 107 -17.91 35.17 16.30
C TYR A 107 -17.96 36.70 16.22
N LYS A 108 -18.41 37.24 15.10
CA LYS A 108 -18.70 38.67 14.93
C LYS A 108 -20.13 38.86 14.47
N GLY A 109 -20.90 39.80 15.01
CA GLY A 109 -22.30 39.99 14.61
C GLY A 109 -22.90 41.31 15.09
N ASP A 110 -24.20 41.48 14.83
CA ASP A 110 -24.90 42.75 15.08
C ASP A 110 -25.49 42.84 16.48
N ALA A 111 -26.07 41.73 16.95
CA ALA A 111 -26.77 41.61 18.23
C ALA A 111 -26.49 40.24 18.87
N LEU A 112 -26.33 40.22 20.19
CA LEU A 112 -26.05 39.03 21.01
C LEU A 112 -27.00 39.03 22.21
N GLN A 113 -27.53 37.86 22.54
CA GLN A 113 -28.08 37.57 23.86
C GLN A 113 -27.40 36.30 24.37
N LEU A 114 -26.82 36.33 25.56
CA LEU A 114 -26.12 35.19 26.14
C LEU A 114 -26.36 35.13 27.65
N ASN A 115 -26.88 34.01 28.12
CA ASN A 115 -26.87 33.68 29.53
C ASN A 115 -25.51 33.07 29.89
N LEU A 116 -24.78 33.71 30.80
CA LEU A 116 -23.39 33.38 31.10
C LEU A 116 -23.26 32.11 31.96
N GLU A 117 -24.30 31.72 32.71
CA GLU A 117 -24.32 30.52 33.55
C GLU A 117 -24.54 29.25 32.73
N THR A 118 -25.54 29.27 31.85
CA THR A 118 -25.95 28.11 31.02
C THR A 118 -25.27 28.08 29.67
N GLY A 119 -24.63 29.20 29.28
CA GLY A 119 -24.02 29.38 27.96
C GLY A 119 -25.04 29.40 26.80
N LYS A 120 -26.34 29.55 27.11
CA LYS A 120 -27.44 29.58 26.13
C LYS A 120 -27.65 30.99 25.61
N GLY A 121 -27.98 31.10 24.33
CA GLY A 121 -28.11 32.42 23.73
C GLY A 121 -28.22 32.39 22.22
N TRP A 122 -28.08 33.55 21.60
CA TRP A 122 -28.04 33.68 20.16
C TRP A 122 -27.21 34.88 19.70
N VAL A 123 -26.72 34.80 18.47
CA VAL A 123 -26.08 35.92 17.74
C VAL A 123 -26.80 36.09 16.41
N LEU A 124 -27.10 37.34 16.03
CA LEU A 124 -27.65 37.69 14.71
C LEU A 124 -26.56 38.09 13.72
N HIS A 125 -26.74 37.66 12.48
CA HIS A 125 -25.80 37.81 11.37
C HIS A 125 -24.34 37.44 11.70
N PRO A 126 -24.08 36.29 12.35
CA PRO A 126 -22.72 35.98 12.77
C PRO A 126 -21.81 35.64 11.59
N GLU A 127 -20.62 36.22 11.56
CA GLU A 127 -19.43 35.67 10.90
C GLU A 127 -18.63 34.89 11.94
N TYR A 128 -18.33 33.63 11.68
CA TYR A 128 -17.68 32.75 12.64
C TYR A 128 -16.42 32.10 12.09
N ARG A 129 -15.46 31.84 12.98
CA ARG A 129 -14.23 31.10 12.69
C ARG A 129 -13.98 30.07 13.79
N LEU A 130 -13.88 28.82 13.39
CA LEU A 130 -13.70 27.66 14.26
C LEU A 130 -12.23 27.30 14.33
N VAL A 131 -11.72 27.05 15.54
CA VAL A 131 -10.29 26.74 15.73
C VAL A 131 -9.95 25.31 15.34
N MET A 132 -10.83 24.35 15.66
CA MET A 132 -10.54 22.91 15.55
C MET A 132 -10.14 22.46 14.14
N ASN A 133 -10.72 23.07 13.10
CA ASN A 133 -10.50 22.71 11.71
C ASN A 133 -10.22 23.93 10.81
N ASN A 134 -9.91 25.08 11.43
CA ASN A 134 -9.74 26.39 10.77
C ASN A 134 -10.90 26.74 9.81
N ALA A 135 -12.11 26.25 10.08
CA ALA A 135 -13.27 26.53 9.26
C ALA A 135 -13.86 27.91 9.56
N GLN A 136 -14.60 28.46 8.60
CA GLN A 136 -15.27 29.74 8.74
C GLN A 136 -16.60 29.75 7.99
N GLY A 137 -17.46 30.71 8.33
CA GLY A 137 -18.76 30.85 7.71
C GLY A 137 -19.54 32.07 8.16
N LYS A 138 -20.70 32.28 7.55
CA LYS A 138 -21.68 33.30 7.92
C LYS A 138 -23.03 32.65 8.15
N ALA A 139 -23.91 33.25 8.96
CA ALA A 139 -25.26 32.74 9.13
C ALA A 139 -26.27 33.85 9.34
N GLN A 140 -27.57 33.54 9.22
CA GLN A 140 -28.61 34.47 9.66
C GLN A 140 -28.63 34.57 11.19
N ARG A 141 -28.51 33.42 11.87
CA ARG A 141 -28.53 33.33 13.33
C ARG A 141 -27.79 32.09 13.80
N ILE A 142 -27.04 32.20 14.90
CA ILE A 142 -26.54 31.04 15.66
C ILE A 142 -27.29 31.02 16.98
N ASN A 143 -27.87 29.87 17.34
CA ASN A 143 -28.46 29.61 18.64
C ASN A 143 -27.53 28.69 19.44
N PHE A 144 -27.02 29.17 20.57
CA PHE A 144 -26.30 28.34 21.53
C PHE A 144 -27.32 27.67 22.46
N LEU A 145 -27.38 26.34 22.43
CA LEU A 145 -28.27 25.54 23.28
C LEU A 145 -27.60 25.11 24.60
N GLY A 146 -26.29 25.34 24.71
CA GLY A 146 -25.46 25.09 25.88
C GLY A 146 -23.99 25.35 25.51
N GLU A 147 -23.06 24.80 26.29
CA GLU A 147 -21.62 24.90 26.01
C GLU A 147 -21.16 24.11 24.79
N ASP A 148 -21.74 22.93 24.58
CA ASP A 148 -21.31 22.00 23.53
C ASP A 148 -22.26 21.94 22.33
N GLN A 149 -23.39 22.65 22.39
CA GLN A 149 -24.45 22.53 21.39
C GLN A 149 -24.81 23.87 20.78
N ALA A 150 -24.76 23.92 19.45
CA ALA A 150 -25.14 25.10 18.67
C ALA A 150 -26.00 24.70 17.46
N VAL A 151 -26.91 25.59 17.09
CA VAL A 151 -27.71 25.48 15.86
C VAL A 151 -27.49 26.74 15.03
N VAL A 152 -26.83 26.58 13.89
CA VAL A 152 -26.66 27.61 12.88
C VAL A 152 -27.86 27.57 11.93
N VAL A 153 -28.53 28.70 11.74
CA VAL A 153 -29.68 28.86 10.86
C VAL A 153 -29.26 29.63 9.61
N ASP A 154 -29.53 29.05 8.44
CA ASP A 154 -29.10 29.57 7.14
C ASP A 154 -27.60 29.93 7.12
N GLY A 155 -26.78 28.93 7.44
CA GLY A 155 -25.34 29.07 7.60
C GLY A 155 -24.54 28.63 6.37
N THR A 156 -23.42 29.30 6.12
CA THR A 156 -22.36 28.84 5.22
C THR A 156 -21.21 28.22 6.00
N TYR A 157 -20.44 27.31 5.40
CA TYR A 157 -19.22 26.74 5.97
C TYR A 157 -18.18 26.49 4.87
N SER A 158 -16.92 26.84 5.15
CA SER A 158 -15.77 26.59 4.28
C SER A 158 -14.48 26.47 5.09
N THR A 159 -13.50 25.73 4.57
CA THR A 159 -12.12 25.71 5.10
C THR A 159 -11.15 26.51 4.21
N CYS A 160 -11.66 27.22 3.19
CA CYS A 160 -10.85 28.19 2.45
C CYS A 160 -10.44 29.33 3.36
N GLU A 161 -9.23 29.86 3.19
CA GLU A 161 -8.80 31.08 3.85
C GLU A 161 -9.26 32.31 3.05
N GLY A 162 -9.67 33.37 3.75
CA GLY A 162 -10.06 34.65 3.14
C GLY A 162 -11.57 34.93 3.18
N PRO A 163 -11.99 36.18 2.92
CA PRO A 163 -13.39 36.59 3.07
C PRO A 163 -14.33 36.04 1.99
N ASP A 164 -13.78 35.63 0.84
CA ASP A 164 -14.51 35.10 -0.31
C ASP A 164 -14.02 33.68 -0.62
N PRO A 165 -14.66 32.64 -0.05
CA PRO A 165 -14.20 31.27 -0.19
C PRO A 165 -14.57 30.69 -1.57
N ASP A 166 -13.58 30.15 -2.28
CA ASP A 166 -13.76 29.49 -3.58
C ASP A 166 -14.80 28.36 -3.57
N TRP A 167 -15.00 27.73 -2.42
CA TRP A 167 -16.09 26.79 -2.21
C TRP A 167 -16.67 26.98 -0.82
N TYR A 168 -17.97 26.77 -0.69
CA TYR A 168 -18.65 26.77 0.60
C TYR A 168 -19.91 25.90 0.51
N LEU A 169 -20.30 25.29 1.63
CA LEU A 169 -21.63 24.69 1.75
C LEU A 169 -22.58 25.71 2.34
N LYS A 170 -23.80 25.79 1.82
CA LYS A 170 -24.90 26.58 2.39
C LYS A 170 -25.95 25.61 2.90
N SER A 171 -26.27 25.69 4.19
CA SER A 171 -27.23 24.80 4.84
C SER A 171 -28.33 25.59 5.52
N SER A 172 -29.57 25.14 5.33
CA SER A 172 -30.74 25.68 6.06
C SER A 172 -30.58 25.57 7.58
N THR A 173 -29.98 24.48 8.05
CA THR A 173 -29.72 24.24 9.47
C THR A 173 -28.45 23.43 9.64
N LEU A 174 -27.56 23.86 10.52
CA LEU A 174 -26.39 23.10 10.92
C LEU A 174 -26.41 22.95 12.45
N ARG A 175 -26.62 21.72 12.93
CA ARG A 175 -26.59 21.39 14.36
C ARG A 175 -25.22 20.83 14.68
N LEU A 176 -24.51 21.50 15.58
CA LEU A 176 -23.20 21.12 16.06
C LEU A 176 -23.36 20.61 17.49
N ASP A 177 -22.90 19.40 17.76
CA ASP A 177 -22.95 18.75 19.06
C ASP A 177 -21.55 18.24 19.38
N GLN A 178 -20.77 19.05 20.09
CA GLN A 178 -19.39 18.72 20.49
C GLN A 178 -19.35 17.56 21.47
N GLY A 179 -20.33 17.46 22.38
CA GLY A 179 -20.41 16.37 23.36
C GLY A 179 -20.60 15.00 22.72
N ARG A 180 -21.33 14.91 21.59
CA ARG A 180 -21.43 13.69 20.78
C ARG A 180 -20.42 13.62 19.63
N ASP A 181 -19.63 14.65 19.40
CA ASP A 181 -18.77 14.78 18.22
C ASP A 181 -19.53 14.59 16.89
N VAL A 182 -20.68 15.28 16.75
CA VAL A 182 -21.55 15.19 15.57
C VAL A 182 -21.95 16.57 15.06
N GLY A 183 -21.70 16.82 13.78
CA GLY A 183 -22.35 17.85 12.99
C GLY A 183 -23.42 17.25 12.08
N THR A 184 -24.66 17.75 12.16
CA THR A 184 -25.72 17.41 11.18
C THR A 184 -26.14 18.66 10.43
N ALA A 185 -26.01 18.64 9.11
CA ALA A 185 -26.53 19.66 8.22
C ALA A 185 -27.84 19.19 7.60
N GLY A 186 -28.85 20.06 7.53
CA GLY A 186 -30.12 19.81 6.85
C GLY A 186 -29.98 19.93 5.33
N LYS A 187 -30.98 20.54 4.67
CA LYS A 187 -30.91 20.83 3.23
C LYS A 187 -29.67 21.68 2.96
N THR A 188 -28.70 21.08 2.28
CA THR A 188 -27.37 21.65 2.09
C THR A 188 -27.02 21.62 0.61
N ILE A 189 -26.53 22.75 0.09
CA ILE A 189 -26.02 22.88 -1.27
C ILE A 189 -24.56 23.27 -1.20
N ILE A 190 -23.71 22.53 -1.89
CA ILE A 190 -22.29 22.85 -2.05
C ILE A 190 -22.16 23.79 -3.25
N TYR A 191 -21.52 24.93 -3.04
CA TYR A 191 -21.18 25.91 -4.06
C TYR A 191 -19.69 25.87 -4.33
N PHE A 192 -19.33 25.97 -5.61
CA PHE A 192 -17.96 26.19 -6.07
C PHE A 192 -17.98 27.41 -6.99
N LYS A 193 -17.24 28.47 -6.61
CA LYS A 193 -17.27 29.77 -7.29
C LYS A 193 -18.70 30.29 -7.50
N ASP A 194 -19.51 30.23 -6.44
CA ASP A 194 -20.94 30.59 -6.42
C ASP A 194 -21.86 29.77 -7.34
N VAL A 195 -21.34 28.71 -7.98
CA VAL A 195 -22.15 27.77 -8.77
C VAL A 195 -22.53 26.58 -7.89
N PRO A 196 -23.83 26.26 -7.74
CA PRO A 196 -24.25 25.08 -6.99
C PRO A 196 -23.86 23.80 -7.74
N ILE A 197 -23.08 22.92 -7.09
CA ILE A 197 -22.58 21.68 -7.71
C ILE A 197 -23.33 20.43 -7.23
N ILE A 198 -23.63 20.32 -5.93
CA ILE A 198 -24.26 19.14 -5.34
C ILE A 198 -25.18 19.58 -4.20
N GLY A 199 -26.42 19.12 -4.24
CA GLY A 199 -27.38 19.25 -3.14
C GLY A 199 -27.52 17.92 -2.39
N THR A 200 -27.62 18.00 -1.06
CA THR A 200 -27.99 16.86 -0.21
C THR A 200 -29.13 17.26 0.74
N PRO A 201 -30.14 16.39 0.94
CA PRO A 201 -31.22 16.69 1.89
C PRO A 201 -30.74 16.70 3.35
N ALA A 202 -29.67 15.95 3.65
CA ALA A 202 -29.02 15.93 4.96
C ALA A 202 -27.56 15.45 4.83
N LEU A 203 -26.68 15.99 5.65
CA LEU A 203 -25.28 15.55 5.78
C LEU A 203 -24.99 15.32 7.27
N SER A 204 -24.21 14.28 7.58
CA SER A 204 -23.67 14.05 8.92
C SER A 204 -22.15 13.94 8.82
N PHE A 205 -21.44 14.62 9.71
CA PHE A 205 -19.97 14.60 9.77
C PHE A 205 -19.50 14.61 11.23
N SER A 206 -18.28 14.11 11.48
CA SER A 206 -17.63 14.25 12.79
C SER A 206 -16.97 15.63 12.88
N LEU A 207 -17.01 16.24 14.06
CA LEU A 207 -16.36 17.53 14.31
C LEU A 207 -14.84 17.33 14.52
N SER A 208 -14.45 16.23 15.15
CA SER A 208 -13.06 15.85 15.47
C SER A 208 -12.35 15.06 14.36
N GLY A 209 -13.09 14.54 13.38
CA GLY A 209 -12.59 13.61 12.35
C GLY A 209 -12.72 12.13 12.70
N ALA A 210 -13.40 11.79 13.80
CA ALA A 210 -13.73 10.41 14.17
C ALA A 210 -14.62 9.70 13.12
N ARG A 211 -14.49 8.36 13.05
CA ARG A 211 -15.26 7.53 12.11
C ARG A 211 -16.75 7.56 12.44
N ARG A 212 -17.59 7.80 11.43
CA ARG A 212 -19.05 7.85 11.57
C ARG A 212 -19.74 7.23 10.37
N SER A 213 -20.86 6.53 10.62
CA SER A 213 -21.71 5.97 9.57
C SER A 213 -22.35 7.08 8.73
N GLY A 214 -22.46 6.87 7.42
CA GLY A 214 -23.05 7.85 6.51
C GLY A 214 -22.79 7.54 5.04
N TRP A 215 -23.47 8.30 4.18
CA TRP A 215 -23.22 8.28 2.76
C TRP A 215 -21.83 8.85 2.47
N LEU A 216 -21.02 8.08 1.77
CA LEU A 216 -19.79 8.58 1.18
C LEU A 216 -20.13 9.28 -0.15
N PRO A 217 -19.26 10.18 -0.63
CA PRO A 217 -19.45 10.83 -1.91
C PRO A 217 -19.66 9.81 -3.03
N PRO A 218 -20.69 9.97 -3.88
CA PRO A 218 -20.88 9.07 -5.00
C PRO A 218 -19.72 9.21 -5.98
N THR A 219 -19.31 8.09 -6.58
CA THR A 219 -18.33 8.08 -7.67
C THR A 219 -19.04 7.78 -8.97
N ILE A 220 -18.94 8.70 -9.91
CA ILE A 220 -19.40 8.53 -11.29
C ILE A 220 -18.15 8.13 -12.09
N GLY A 221 -18.22 7.34 -13.15
CA GLY A 221 -17.00 6.96 -13.87
C GLY A 221 -17.25 6.28 -15.19
N VAL A 222 -16.18 6.11 -15.96
CA VAL A 222 -16.08 5.12 -17.03
C VAL A 222 -15.24 3.99 -16.48
N GLY A 223 -15.87 2.83 -16.27
CA GLY A 223 -15.21 1.59 -15.88
C GLY A 223 -14.48 0.93 -17.05
N SER A 224 -14.08 -0.32 -16.85
CA SER A 224 -13.42 -1.10 -17.90
C SER A 224 -14.29 -1.20 -19.17
N LYS A 225 -13.62 -1.26 -20.33
CA LYS A 225 -14.27 -1.34 -21.66
C LYS A 225 -15.23 -0.19 -21.97
N GLY A 226 -15.03 0.99 -21.36
CA GLY A 226 -15.81 2.19 -21.71
C GLY A 226 -17.20 2.26 -21.08
N SER A 227 -17.53 1.40 -20.12
CA SER A 227 -18.87 1.37 -19.51
C SER A 227 -19.05 2.51 -18.50
N ALA A 228 -20.03 3.40 -18.72
CA ALA A 228 -20.41 4.38 -17.71
C ALA A 228 -20.94 3.66 -16.44
N GLU A 229 -20.59 4.18 -15.26
CA GLU A 229 -20.98 3.63 -13.98
C GLU A 229 -21.23 4.72 -12.93
N LEU A 230 -22.14 4.43 -11.98
CA LEU A 230 -22.44 5.24 -10.80
C LEU A 230 -22.37 4.35 -9.57
N MET A 231 -21.53 4.68 -8.60
CA MET A 231 -21.40 3.99 -7.33
C MET A 231 -21.74 4.93 -6.17
N VAL A 232 -22.58 4.48 -5.25
CA VAL A 232 -23.04 5.30 -4.11
C VAL A 232 -22.72 4.56 -2.81
N PRO A 233 -21.55 4.77 -2.20
CA PRO A 233 -21.12 4.03 -1.03
C PRO A 233 -21.82 4.51 0.25
N TYR A 234 -22.17 3.59 1.13
CA TYR A 234 -22.64 3.84 2.49
C TYR A 234 -21.70 3.16 3.48
N TYR A 235 -21.05 3.97 4.32
CA TYR A 235 -20.16 3.49 5.37
C TYR A 235 -20.94 3.25 6.66
N VAL A 236 -20.69 2.11 7.30
CA VAL A 236 -21.28 1.69 8.56
C VAL A 236 -20.14 1.50 9.56
N ASN A 237 -20.01 2.44 10.50
CA ASN A 237 -19.19 2.26 11.68
C ASN A 237 -19.95 1.35 12.67
N ILE A 238 -19.62 0.05 12.71
CA ILE A 238 -20.29 -0.94 13.56
C ILE A 238 -19.77 -0.84 14.99
N ALA A 239 -18.44 -0.78 15.15
CA ALA A 239 -17.74 -0.59 16.41
C ALA A 239 -16.34 -0.01 16.14
N PRO A 240 -15.60 0.50 17.14
CA PRO A 240 -14.25 1.06 16.93
C PRO A 240 -13.28 0.10 16.20
N ASN A 241 -13.54 -1.20 16.31
CA ASN A 241 -12.69 -2.26 15.80
C ASN A 241 -13.30 -3.01 14.59
N ARG A 242 -14.44 -2.57 14.03
CA ARG A 242 -15.03 -3.17 12.83
C ARG A 242 -15.95 -2.22 12.07
N ASP A 243 -15.87 -2.27 10.75
CA ASP A 243 -16.71 -1.49 9.85
C ASP A 243 -17.16 -2.29 8.63
N LEU A 244 -18.18 -1.74 7.97
CA LEU A 244 -18.77 -2.28 6.74
C LEU A 244 -19.03 -1.13 5.78
N THR A 245 -18.62 -1.27 4.53
CA THR A 245 -18.98 -0.35 3.45
C THR A 245 -19.83 -1.09 2.44
N LEU A 246 -21.06 -0.64 2.23
CA LEU A 246 -21.96 -1.15 1.19
C LEU A 246 -21.93 -0.19 0.01
N PHE A 247 -21.67 -0.67 -1.19
CA PHE A 247 -21.56 0.19 -2.37
C PHE A 247 -22.34 -0.39 -3.56
N PRO A 248 -23.63 -0.03 -3.70
CA PRO A 248 -24.33 -0.25 -4.97
C PRO A 248 -23.61 0.47 -6.10
N ARG A 249 -23.31 -0.27 -7.17
CA ARG A 249 -22.67 0.19 -8.40
C ARG A 249 -23.59 -0.12 -9.58
N TYR A 250 -24.16 0.90 -10.20
CA TYR A 250 -24.95 0.74 -11.42
C TYR A 250 -24.05 0.93 -12.64
N ILE A 251 -23.81 -0.13 -13.40
CA ILE A 251 -23.04 -0.12 -14.65
C ILE A 251 -24.04 -0.03 -15.79
N PHE A 252 -24.12 1.09 -16.50
CA PHE A 252 -25.21 1.35 -17.45
C PHE A 252 -25.33 0.27 -18.52
N ALA A 253 -24.21 -0.27 -19.00
CA ALA A 253 -24.18 -1.35 -19.99
C ALA A 253 -24.53 -2.74 -19.43
N ARG A 254 -24.35 -2.99 -18.12
CA ARG A 254 -24.41 -4.34 -17.53
C ARG A 254 -25.52 -4.55 -16.50
N GLY A 255 -25.86 -3.55 -15.70
CA GLY A 255 -26.91 -3.63 -14.66
C GLY A 255 -26.44 -3.16 -13.28
N LEU A 256 -27.23 -3.49 -12.25
CA LEU A 256 -26.95 -3.18 -10.85
C LEU A 256 -26.06 -4.25 -10.23
N GLN A 257 -24.89 -3.84 -9.78
CA GLN A 257 -23.99 -4.63 -8.96
C GLN A 257 -24.06 -4.16 -7.51
N LEU A 258 -24.06 -5.09 -6.58
CA LEU A 258 -23.99 -4.84 -5.16
C LEU A 258 -22.61 -5.26 -4.66
N GLY A 259 -21.92 -4.35 -4.01
CA GLY A 259 -20.64 -4.65 -3.38
C GLY A 259 -20.65 -4.35 -1.88
N ALA A 260 -19.83 -5.10 -1.15
CA ALA A 260 -19.62 -4.95 0.28
C ALA A 260 -18.16 -5.18 0.64
N THR A 261 -17.59 -4.30 1.46
CA THR A 261 -16.27 -4.48 2.08
C THR A 261 -16.46 -4.43 3.58
N GLY A 262 -16.23 -5.55 4.25
CA GLY A 262 -16.22 -5.67 5.71
C GLY A 262 -14.79 -5.73 6.23
N ARG A 263 -14.48 -4.95 7.25
CA ARG A 263 -13.16 -4.98 7.91
C ARG A 263 -13.34 -5.11 9.40
N TYR A 264 -12.44 -5.85 10.02
CA TYR A 264 -12.38 -5.97 11.46
C TYR A 264 -10.94 -6.07 11.93
N MET A 265 -10.70 -5.62 13.15
CA MET A 265 -9.45 -5.78 13.87
C MET A 265 -9.74 -5.89 15.36
N GLY A 266 -8.76 -6.30 16.14
CA GLY A 266 -8.88 -6.35 17.59
C GLY A 266 -7.68 -7.03 18.20
N GLU A 267 -7.76 -7.21 19.50
CA GLU A 267 -6.72 -7.85 20.29
C GLU A 267 -7.37 -8.80 21.29
N THR A 268 -6.76 -9.98 21.44
CA THR A 268 -7.08 -10.94 22.49
C THR A 268 -5.91 -11.01 23.46
N ASP A 269 -6.05 -11.70 24.59
CA ASP A 269 -4.94 -11.95 25.52
C ASP A 269 -3.72 -12.63 24.86
N ARG A 270 -3.93 -13.22 23.67
CA ARG A 270 -2.96 -13.99 22.91
C ARG A 270 -2.35 -13.21 21.73
N GLY A 271 -2.83 -11.99 21.48
CA GLY A 271 -2.34 -11.11 20.42
C GLY A 271 -3.43 -10.59 19.48
N PRO A 272 -3.04 -9.79 18.46
CA PRO A 272 -3.96 -9.11 17.57
C PRO A 272 -4.61 -10.04 16.55
N TYR A 273 -5.76 -9.63 16.03
CA TYR A 273 -6.41 -10.24 14.87
C TYR A 273 -6.94 -9.14 13.95
N HIS A 274 -6.96 -9.41 12.65
CA HIS A 274 -7.57 -8.53 11.66
C HIS A 274 -7.97 -9.29 10.42
N GLY A 275 -8.98 -8.78 9.73
CA GLY A 275 -9.41 -9.34 8.45
C GLY A 275 -10.18 -8.33 7.61
N GLU A 276 -10.20 -8.61 6.32
CA GLU A 276 -10.92 -7.86 5.31
C GLU A 276 -11.60 -8.85 4.37
N THR A 277 -12.86 -8.58 4.05
CA THR A 277 -13.63 -9.35 3.09
C THR A 277 -14.29 -8.38 2.13
N HIS A 278 -13.98 -8.52 0.85
CA HIS A 278 -14.56 -7.77 -0.26
C HIS A 278 -15.39 -8.72 -1.12
N VAL A 279 -16.65 -8.35 -1.38
CA VAL A 279 -17.58 -9.13 -2.19
C VAL A 279 -18.25 -8.20 -3.18
N GLU A 280 -18.33 -8.63 -4.44
CA GLU A 280 -19.13 -7.99 -5.47
C GLU A 280 -20.07 -9.01 -6.12
N TYR A 281 -21.31 -8.62 -6.39
CA TYR A 281 -22.31 -9.46 -7.03
C TYR A 281 -23.15 -8.65 -8.01
N LEU A 282 -23.11 -9.04 -9.29
CA LEU A 282 -23.92 -8.49 -10.37
C LEU A 282 -24.92 -9.56 -10.83
N ALA A 283 -26.19 -9.32 -10.52
CA ALA A 283 -27.27 -10.18 -10.96
C ALA A 283 -27.57 -9.94 -12.45
N ASN A 284 -27.67 -11.02 -13.23
CA ASN A 284 -28.09 -10.99 -14.63
C ASN A 284 -27.37 -9.91 -15.46
N ASP A 285 -26.05 -10.05 -15.62
CA ASP A 285 -25.26 -9.16 -16.47
C ASP A 285 -25.85 -9.13 -17.88
N ARG A 286 -26.28 -7.95 -18.34
CA ARG A 286 -26.94 -7.76 -19.65
C ARG A 286 -26.05 -8.11 -20.84
N LEU A 287 -24.73 -8.05 -20.69
CA LEU A 287 -23.78 -8.38 -21.76
C LEU A 287 -23.37 -9.86 -21.70
N ALA A 288 -23.16 -10.39 -20.50
CA ALA A 288 -22.67 -11.76 -20.31
C ALA A 288 -23.80 -12.80 -20.16
N HIS A 289 -25.05 -12.35 -19.99
CA HIS A 289 -26.25 -13.16 -19.75
C HIS A 289 -26.13 -14.17 -18.60
N ARG A 290 -25.43 -13.80 -17.52
CA ARG A 290 -25.20 -14.64 -16.34
C ARG A 290 -24.98 -13.79 -15.09
N ASN A 291 -25.07 -14.43 -13.92
CA ASN A 291 -24.67 -13.81 -12.66
C ASN A 291 -23.15 -13.76 -12.57
N ARG A 292 -22.60 -12.63 -12.13
CA ARG A 292 -21.16 -12.37 -12.07
C ARG A 292 -20.79 -11.98 -10.65
N TRP A 293 -19.70 -12.50 -10.12
CA TRP A 293 -19.30 -12.21 -8.75
C TRP A 293 -17.80 -12.34 -8.55
N TRP A 294 -17.33 -11.67 -7.51
CA TRP A 294 -15.95 -11.68 -7.06
C TRP A 294 -15.90 -11.64 -5.54
N VAL A 295 -14.97 -12.40 -4.97
CA VAL A 295 -14.75 -12.48 -3.53
C VAL A 295 -13.25 -12.44 -3.25
N ASP A 296 -12.81 -11.50 -2.43
CA ASP A 296 -11.51 -11.51 -1.77
C ASP A 296 -11.72 -11.60 -0.26
N THR A 297 -10.99 -12.48 0.40
CA THR A 297 -10.96 -12.48 1.86
C THR A 297 -9.59 -12.82 2.40
N LEU A 298 -9.17 -11.98 3.34
CA LEU A 298 -7.93 -12.11 4.09
C LEU A 298 -8.24 -12.08 5.59
N HIS A 299 -7.63 -12.98 6.35
CA HIS A 299 -7.64 -12.96 7.82
C HIS A 299 -6.28 -13.35 8.34
N ASN A 300 -5.83 -12.66 9.39
CA ASN A 300 -4.65 -13.02 10.15
C ASN A 300 -4.94 -12.85 11.64
N GLN A 301 -4.51 -13.81 12.44
CA GLN A 301 -4.73 -13.83 13.88
C GLN A 301 -3.56 -14.49 14.60
N TYR A 302 -3.20 -13.93 15.76
CA TYR A 302 -2.38 -14.62 16.74
C TYR A 302 -3.26 -15.51 17.61
N LEU A 303 -3.03 -16.82 17.55
CA LEU A 303 -3.60 -17.81 18.46
C LEU A 303 -2.81 -17.91 19.76
N ASP A 304 -1.54 -17.50 19.75
CA ASP A 304 -0.63 -17.27 20.88
C ASP A 304 0.49 -16.33 20.40
N SER A 305 1.32 -15.82 21.31
CA SER A 305 2.50 -15.00 21.02
C SER A 305 3.43 -15.58 19.95
N ASN A 306 3.45 -16.90 19.81
CA ASN A 306 4.29 -17.66 18.88
C ASN A 306 3.47 -18.46 17.86
N TRP A 307 2.15 -18.32 17.81
CA TRP A 307 1.29 -19.13 16.95
C TRP A 307 0.34 -18.24 16.16
N THR A 308 0.45 -18.24 14.84
CA THR A 308 -0.44 -17.49 13.95
C THR A 308 -1.30 -18.42 13.12
N PHE A 309 -2.48 -17.91 12.74
CA PHE A 309 -3.42 -18.56 11.84
C PHE A 309 -4.02 -17.52 10.90
N GLY A 310 -4.23 -17.90 9.66
CA GLY A 310 -4.84 -17.02 8.68
C GLY A 310 -5.34 -17.74 7.45
N TRP A 311 -6.08 -17.00 6.63
CA TRP A 311 -6.48 -17.43 5.31
C TRP A 311 -6.34 -16.30 4.31
N ASN A 312 -6.05 -16.68 3.06
CA ASN A 312 -6.09 -15.78 1.92
C ASN A 312 -6.82 -16.49 0.77
N ALA A 313 -8.02 -16.04 0.45
CA ALA A 313 -8.87 -16.69 -0.55
C ALA A 313 -9.47 -15.68 -1.52
N HIS A 314 -9.26 -15.95 -2.81
CA HIS A 314 -9.80 -15.22 -3.94
C HIS A 314 -10.66 -16.17 -4.77
N ALA A 315 -11.79 -15.67 -5.27
CA ALA A 315 -12.64 -16.42 -6.16
C ALA A 315 -13.43 -15.50 -7.09
N ALA A 316 -13.67 -15.98 -8.30
CA ALA A 316 -14.44 -15.28 -9.32
C ALA A 316 -15.48 -16.20 -9.95
N SER A 317 -16.53 -15.61 -10.51
CA SER A 317 -17.57 -16.35 -11.23
C SER A 317 -17.09 -17.02 -12.52
N ASP A 318 -16.12 -16.42 -13.22
CA ASP A 318 -15.69 -16.84 -14.54
C ASP A 318 -14.36 -16.22 -14.97
N ASN A 319 -13.85 -16.71 -16.10
CA ASN A 319 -12.57 -16.35 -16.72
C ASN A 319 -12.48 -14.89 -17.18
N GLU A 320 -13.61 -14.29 -17.56
CA GLU A 320 -13.64 -12.94 -18.13
C GLU A 320 -13.67 -11.86 -17.03
N TYR A 321 -13.96 -12.20 -15.77
CA TYR A 321 -14.18 -11.21 -14.70
C TYR A 321 -13.04 -10.20 -14.54
N PRO A 322 -11.76 -10.61 -14.43
CA PRO A 322 -10.66 -9.65 -14.33
C PRO A 322 -10.55 -8.74 -15.56
N SER A 323 -10.86 -9.24 -16.77
CA SER A 323 -10.79 -8.43 -17.99
C SER A 323 -11.95 -7.43 -18.14
N ASP A 324 -13.10 -7.75 -17.54
CA ASP A 324 -14.35 -7.01 -17.67
C ASP A 324 -14.55 -5.91 -16.63
N PHE A 325 -13.93 -6.05 -15.44
CA PHE A 325 -14.16 -5.15 -14.30
C PHE A 325 -12.89 -4.45 -13.80
N SER A 326 -11.68 -4.93 -14.13
CA SER A 326 -10.43 -4.34 -13.65
C SER A 326 -10.14 -2.96 -14.22
N ARG A 327 -9.58 -2.09 -13.37
CA ARG A 327 -9.19 -0.71 -13.71
C ARG A 327 -7.68 -0.53 -13.96
N THR A 328 -6.91 -1.60 -13.88
CA THR A 328 -5.44 -1.59 -14.05
C THR A 328 -4.99 -2.82 -14.83
N VAL A 329 -3.82 -2.72 -15.48
CA VAL A 329 -3.20 -3.84 -16.20
C VAL A 329 -2.94 -5.02 -15.26
N ALA A 330 -2.42 -4.75 -14.06
CA ALA A 330 -2.08 -5.79 -13.09
C ALA A 330 -3.30 -6.61 -12.66
N ALA A 331 -4.40 -5.94 -12.28
CA ALA A 331 -5.62 -6.62 -11.88
C ALA A 331 -6.29 -7.36 -13.05
N SER A 332 -6.15 -6.89 -14.31
CA SER A 332 -6.67 -7.64 -15.46
C SER A 332 -5.81 -8.86 -15.85
N ALA A 333 -4.53 -8.85 -15.49
CA ALA A 333 -3.58 -9.93 -15.78
C ALA A 333 -3.58 -11.04 -14.72
N GLU A 334 -4.29 -10.86 -13.60
CA GLU A 334 -4.40 -11.88 -12.56
C GLU A 334 -5.28 -13.04 -13.02
N ARG A 335 -4.65 -14.20 -13.23
CA ARG A 335 -5.30 -15.41 -13.75
C ARG A 335 -5.25 -16.61 -12.80
N GLN A 336 -4.53 -16.53 -11.69
CA GLN A 336 -4.41 -17.61 -10.72
C GLN A 336 -4.86 -17.09 -9.35
N LEU A 337 -6.09 -17.38 -8.98
CA LEU A 337 -6.70 -16.90 -7.73
C LEU A 337 -6.34 -17.86 -6.59
N LEU A 338 -5.53 -17.38 -5.65
CA LEU A 338 -5.06 -18.16 -4.51
C LEU A 338 -6.21 -18.50 -3.55
N ARG A 339 -6.21 -19.73 -3.04
CA ARG A 339 -7.07 -20.20 -1.93
C ARG A 339 -6.20 -20.94 -0.93
N GLU A 340 -5.82 -20.25 0.14
CA GLU A 340 -4.90 -20.73 1.15
C GLU A 340 -5.47 -20.62 2.56
N LEU A 341 -5.33 -21.70 3.33
CA LEU A 341 -5.37 -21.69 4.79
C LEU A 341 -3.95 -21.95 5.29
N ARG A 342 -3.49 -21.17 6.28
CA ARG A 342 -2.12 -21.27 6.79
C ARG A 342 -2.07 -21.08 8.30
N THR A 343 -1.20 -21.83 8.95
CA THR A 343 -0.83 -21.62 10.35
C THR A 343 0.67 -21.75 10.53
N ASP A 344 1.25 -20.90 11.37
CA ASP A 344 2.68 -20.87 11.65
C ASP A 344 2.92 -20.89 13.17
N TYR A 345 3.81 -21.77 13.63
CA TYR A 345 4.26 -21.84 15.01
C TYR A 345 5.76 -21.56 15.08
N TYR A 346 6.17 -20.65 15.95
CA TYR A 346 7.54 -20.20 16.12
C TYR A 346 8.10 -20.62 17.49
N GLY A 347 9.00 -21.59 17.50
CA GLY A 347 9.85 -21.90 18.65
C GLY A 347 11.11 -21.03 18.67
N GLN A 348 11.94 -21.21 19.70
CA GLN A 348 13.19 -20.46 19.87
C GLN A 348 14.23 -20.75 18.76
N TYR A 349 14.28 -21.99 18.29
CA TYR A 349 15.27 -22.48 17.31
C TYR A 349 14.61 -23.27 16.17
N TRP A 350 13.28 -23.26 16.10
CA TRP A 350 12.52 -23.99 15.10
C TRP A 350 11.22 -23.27 14.76
N ASN A 351 10.67 -23.52 13.59
CA ASN A 351 9.33 -23.11 13.22
C ASN A 351 8.65 -24.22 12.43
N LEU A 352 7.32 -24.22 12.48
CA LEU A 352 6.48 -25.15 11.74
C LEU A 352 5.38 -24.37 11.05
N THR A 353 5.23 -24.58 9.75
CA THR A 353 4.13 -24.03 8.96
C THR A 353 3.29 -25.19 8.44
N ALA A 354 1.99 -25.17 8.69
CA ALA A 354 1.05 -26.05 8.02
C ALA A 354 0.14 -25.21 7.11
N ARG A 355 -0.08 -25.68 5.87
CA ARG A 355 -0.93 -24.99 4.90
C ARG A 355 -1.75 -25.94 4.05
N VAL A 356 -2.89 -25.46 3.58
CA VAL A 356 -3.72 -26.08 2.55
C VAL A 356 -3.87 -25.04 1.45
N GLN A 357 -3.38 -25.34 0.24
CA GLN A 357 -3.25 -24.37 -0.83
C GLN A 357 -3.79 -24.93 -2.14
N SER A 358 -4.68 -24.17 -2.78
CA SER A 358 -5.22 -24.46 -4.11
C SER A 358 -5.37 -23.16 -4.91
N TYR A 359 -5.62 -23.30 -6.21
CA TYR A 359 -5.81 -22.17 -7.11
C TYR A 359 -7.06 -22.33 -7.95
N GLN A 360 -7.83 -21.26 -8.12
CA GLN A 360 -8.75 -21.15 -9.24
C GLN A 360 -8.02 -20.50 -10.42
N VAL A 361 -7.85 -21.26 -11.50
CA VAL A 361 -7.20 -20.75 -12.71
C VAL A 361 -8.25 -20.23 -13.68
N LEU A 362 -8.15 -18.95 -13.99
CA LEU A 362 -8.95 -18.25 -14.97
C LEU A 362 -8.24 -18.27 -16.32
N GLN A 363 -8.89 -18.80 -17.35
CA GLN A 363 -8.31 -18.85 -18.69
C GLN A 363 -8.38 -17.48 -19.39
N ASP A 364 -7.43 -17.18 -20.29
CA ASP A 364 -7.57 -16.01 -21.15
C ASP A 364 -8.70 -16.25 -22.18
N PRO A 365 -9.61 -15.29 -22.43
CA PRO A 365 -10.65 -15.46 -23.43
C PRO A 365 -10.11 -15.72 -24.85
N GLY A 366 -8.90 -15.23 -25.15
CA GLY A 366 -8.20 -15.48 -26.39
C GLY A 366 -7.65 -16.91 -26.53
N ALA A 367 -7.59 -17.70 -25.45
CA ALA A 367 -7.06 -19.07 -25.46
C ALA A 367 -7.84 -20.02 -26.38
N VAL A 368 -9.13 -19.72 -26.63
CA VAL A 368 -9.96 -20.47 -27.59
C VAL A 368 -9.43 -20.34 -29.02
N ALA A 369 -8.94 -19.15 -29.39
CA ALA A 369 -8.42 -18.88 -30.74
C ALA A 369 -6.91 -19.13 -30.84
N ASN A 370 -6.17 -18.94 -29.76
CA ASN A 370 -4.74 -19.22 -29.67
C ASN A 370 -4.42 -20.04 -28.42
N PRO A 371 -4.21 -21.37 -28.56
CA PRO A 371 -3.86 -22.25 -27.43
C PRO A 371 -2.62 -21.81 -26.64
N ASP A 372 -1.72 -21.01 -27.23
CA ASP A 372 -0.54 -20.47 -26.53
C ASP A 372 -0.90 -19.51 -25.39
N LEU A 373 -2.14 -19.01 -25.35
CA LEU A 373 -2.67 -18.16 -24.27
C LEU A 373 -3.28 -18.97 -23.10
N THR A 374 -3.25 -20.30 -23.16
CA THR A 374 -3.78 -21.17 -22.11
C THR A 374 -2.96 -21.01 -20.84
N VAL A 375 -3.62 -20.72 -19.73
CA VAL A 375 -2.98 -20.60 -18.43
C VAL A 375 -2.87 -22.00 -17.81
N ALA A 376 -1.64 -22.45 -17.58
CA ALA A 376 -1.38 -23.76 -16.98
C ALA A 376 -1.98 -23.84 -15.56
N THR A 377 -2.59 -24.98 -15.24
CA THR A 377 -3.14 -25.25 -13.91
C THR A 377 -2.04 -25.77 -12.99
N PRO A 378 -1.72 -25.08 -11.88
CA PRO A 378 -0.73 -25.58 -10.92
C PRO A 378 -1.32 -26.72 -10.08
N TYR A 379 -0.44 -27.55 -9.50
CA TYR A 379 -0.84 -28.54 -8.51
C TYR A 379 -1.35 -27.88 -7.23
N ASN A 380 -2.37 -28.50 -6.61
CA ASN A 380 -2.80 -28.18 -5.26
C ASN A 380 -1.88 -28.86 -4.24
N ARG A 381 -1.71 -28.24 -3.07
CA ARG A 381 -0.90 -28.73 -1.94
C ARG A 381 -1.79 -28.95 -0.73
N LEU A 382 -2.23 -30.19 -0.50
CA LEU A 382 -3.36 -30.53 0.38
C LEU A 382 -3.07 -31.72 1.31
N PRO A 383 -2.44 -31.53 2.49
CA PRO A 383 -1.77 -30.32 2.98
C PRO A 383 -0.28 -30.30 2.63
N THR A 384 0.37 -29.19 2.95
CA THR A 384 1.83 -29.10 3.14
C THR A 384 2.14 -28.79 4.60
N ILE A 385 3.13 -29.49 5.16
CA ILE A 385 3.76 -29.20 6.45
C ILE A 385 5.23 -28.91 6.19
N ASN A 386 5.68 -27.71 6.50
CA ASN A 386 7.08 -27.31 6.50
C ASN A 386 7.57 -27.20 7.94
N PHE A 387 8.76 -27.72 8.20
CA PHE A 387 9.45 -27.62 9.48
C PHE A 387 10.87 -27.12 9.23
N HIS A 388 11.26 -26.07 9.94
CA HIS A 388 12.64 -25.58 9.92
C HIS A 388 13.17 -25.60 11.34
N ALA A 389 14.38 -26.11 11.54
CA ALA A 389 15.10 -25.98 12.80
C ALA A 389 16.55 -25.63 12.54
N GLY A 390 17.15 -24.76 13.34
CA GLY A 390 18.54 -24.40 13.17
C GLY A 390 19.10 -23.59 14.31
N ARG A 391 20.43 -23.63 14.43
CA ARG A 391 21.15 -22.86 15.42
C ARG A 391 22.53 -22.49 14.88
N TYR A 392 22.93 -21.25 15.19
CA TYR A 392 24.21 -20.68 14.80
C TYR A 392 25.17 -20.66 15.99
N ASP A 393 26.47 -20.65 15.71
CA ASP A 393 27.55 -20.56 16.70
C ASP A 393 27.44 -21.60 17.84
N VAL A 394 27.28 -22.88 17.47
CA VAL A 394 27.33 -24.02 18.38
C VAL A 394 28.69 -24.70 18.33
N LEU A 395 29.09 -25.38 19.42
CA LEU A 395 30.32 -26.19 19.48
C LEU A 395 31.59 -25.43 19.03
N GLY A 396 31.66 -24.12 19.27
CA GLY A 396 32.83 -23.29 18.95
C GLY A 396 32.87 -22.72 17.54
N GLY A 397 31.73 -22.59 16.85
CA GLY A 397 31.62 -21.87 15.57
C GLY A 397 30.85 -22.61 14.47
N PHE A 398 30.21 -23.75 14.77
CA PHE A 398 29.37 -24.46 13.82
C PHE A 398 27.97 -23.86 13.74
N ASP A 399 27.43 -23.85 12.53
CA ASP A 399 26.03 -23.58 12.26
C ASP A 399 25.37 -24.84 11.70
N TRP A 400 24.16 -25.16 12.14
CA TRP A 400 23.38 -26.24 11.55
C TRP A 400 21.95 -25.82 11.30
N ALA A 401 21.33 -26.41 10.28
CA ALA A 401 19.90 -26.30 10.06
C ALA A 401 19.34 -27.58 9.43
N VAL A 402 18.05 -27.81 9.62
CA VAL A 402 17.27 -28.87 9.01
C VAL A 402 15.97 -28.26 8.50
N ASP A 403 15.76 -28.36 7.19
CA ASP A 403 14.50 -28.04 6.54
C ASP A 403 13.80 -29.34 6.15
N ALA A 404 12.60 -29.57 6.64
CA ALA A 404 11.78 -30.72 6.30
C ALA A 404 10.44 -30.28 5.73
N GLU A 405 9.93 -31.02 4.75
CA GLU A 405 8.62 -30.79 4.15
C GLU A 405 7.90 -32.13 3.94
N ALA A 406 6.62 -32.18 4.28
CA ALA A 406 5.70 -33.22 3.86
C ALA A 406 4.53 -32.58 3.10
N THR A 407 4.33 -32.95 1.83
CA THR A 407 3.31 -32.36 0.96
C THR A 407 2.54 -33.46 0.24
N ARG A 408 1.21 -33.34 0.17
CA ARG A 408 0.38 -34.10 -0.77
C ARG A 408 0.00 -33.22 -1.96
N PHE A 409 0.36 -33.66 -3.15
CA PHE A 409 0.03 -33.01 -4.42
C PHE A 409 -1.21 -33.64 -5.05
N THR A 410 -2.16 -32.79 -5.44
CA THR A 410 -3.33 -33.21 -6.23
C THR A 410 -3.55 -32.26 -7.40
N HIS A 411 -4.25 -32.72 -8.43
CA HIS A 411 -4.52 -31.92 -9.61
C HIS A 411 -5.99 -32.07 -10.03
N PRO A 412 -6.67 -31.02 -10.55
CA PRO A 412 -8.06 -31.11 -11.00
C PRO A 412 -8.29 -32.04 -12.19
N ASP A 413 -7.26 -32.27 -13.02
CA ASP A 413 -7.25 -33.30 -14.07
C ASP A 413 -6.68 -34.61 -13.49
N ASP A 414 -7.55 -35.61 -13.31
CA ASP A 414 -7.23 -36.93 -12.74
C ASP A 414 -6.21 -37.73 -13.56
N LYS A 415 -5.92 -37.32 -14.80
CA LYS A 415 -4.87 -37.92 -15.63
C LYS A 415 -3.46 -37.48 -15.24
N GLN A 416 -3.34 -36.39 -14.49
CA GLN A 416 -2.05 -35.92 -14.00
C GLN A 416 -1.61 -36.77 -12.79
N VAL A 417 -0.31 -36.99 -12.68
CA VAL A 417 0.29 -37.74 -11.56
C VAL A 417 0.05 -37.01 -10.24
N GLN A 418 -0.26 -37.74 -9.19
CA GLN A 418 -0.55 -37.20 -7.85
C GLN A 418 0.23 -37.99 -6.81
N GLY A 419 0.37 -37.48 -5.59
CA GLY A 419 1.03 -38.26 -4.54
C GLY A 419 1.57 -37.47 -3.37
N ASP A 420 2.23 -38.19 -2.48
CA ASP A 420 2.83 -37.63 -1.27
C ASP A 420 4.35 -37.53 -1.46
N ARG A 421 4.93 -36.40 -1.03
CA ARG A 421 6.37 -36.12 -1.00
C ARG A 421 6.80 -35.82 0.42
N ALA A 422 7.81 -36.52 0.92
CA ALA A 422 8.56 -36.15 2.11
C ALA A 422 9.98 -35.73 1.69
N ASN A 423 10.41 -34.53 2.08
CA ASN A 423 11.71 -33.97 1.75
C ASN A 423 12.40 -33.49 3.02
N MET A 424 13.72 -33.69 3.12
CA MET A 424 14.56 -33.20 4.20
C MET A 424 15.89 -32.70 3.64
N VAL A 425 16.30 -31.52 4.06
CA VAL A 425 17.61 -30.92 3.76
C VAL A 425 18.28 -30.62 5.09
N ALA A 426 19.26 -31.43 5.45
CA ALA A 426 20.09 -31.19 6.63
C ALA A 426 21.39 -30.50 6.19
N GLN A 427 21.80 -29.46 6.91
CA GLN A 427 23.01 -28.69 6.60
C GLN A 427 23.84 -28.39 7.84
N VAL A 428 25.16 -28.34 7.65
CA VAL A 428 26.14 -27.91 8.63
C VAL A 428 27.20 -27.04 7.95
N SER A 429 27.55 -25.92 8.56
CA SER A 429 28.61 -25.02 8.09
C SER A 429 29.50 -24.54 9.22
N TYR A 430 30.67 -24.03 8.87
CA TYR A 430 31.62 -23.46 9.81
C TYR A 430 32.16 -22.12 9.27
N PRO A 431 31.48 -20.99 9.52
CA PRO A 431 31.89 -19.70 8.97
C PRO A 431 33.13 -19.11 9.67
N TRP A 432 34.23 -18.96 8.94
CA TRP A 432 35.34 -18.09 9.34
C TRP A 432 35.09 -16.68 8.82
N VAL A 433 34.73 -15.75 9.72
CA VAL A 433 34.45 -14.35 9.37
C VAL A 433 35.42 -13.43 10.10
N HIS A 434 36.19 -12.66 9.34
CA HIS A 434 37.15 -11.68 9.85
C HIS A 434 36.96 -10.33 9.15
N PRO A 435 37.47 -9.22 9.72
CA PRO A 435 37.53 -7.96 8.99
C PRO A 435 38.31 -8.13 7.68
N GLY A 436 37.66 -7.86 6.55
CA GLY A 436 38.27 -7.92 5.23
C GLY A 436 38.20 -9.28 4.49
N TRP A 437 37.75 -10.37 5.13
CA TRP A 437 37.59 -11.65 4.44
C TRP A 437 36.66 -12.64 5.16
N PHE A 438 36.11 -13.57 4.40
CA PHE A 438 35.37 -14.71 4.95
C PHE A 438 35.58 -15.98 4.14
N VAL A 439 35.47 -17.13 4.81
CA VAL A 439 35.43 -18.46 4.20
C VAL A 439 34.45 -19.35 4.96
N THR A 440 33.47 -19.90 4.27
CA THR A 440 32.39 -20.70 4.86
C THR A 440 32.24 -22.02 4.10
N PRO A 441 32.91 -23.10 4.54
CA PRO A 441 32.57 -24.45 4.12
C PRO A 441 31.18 -24.85 4.64
N LYS A 442 30.40 -25.53 3.79
CA LYS A 442 29.09 -26.08 4.12
C LYS A 442 28.90 -27.47 3.49
N LEU A 443 28.33 -28.37 4.27
CA LEU A 443 27.84 -29.67 3.82
C LEU A 443 26.33 -29.72 3.97
N MET A 444 25.65 -30.21 2.95
CA MET A 444 24.20 -30.40 2.91
C MET A 444 23.87 -31.83 2.48
N LEU A 445 22.78 -32.38 3.00
CA LEU A 445 22.24 -33.68 2.61
C LEU A 445 20.77 -33.51 2.24
N HIS A 446 20.47 -33.66 0.95
CA HIS A 446 19.10 -33.70 0.45
C HIS A 446 18.60 -35.14 0.48
N ALA A 447 17.49 -35.40 1.17
CA ALA A 447 16.80 -36.68 1.21
C ALA A 447 15.33 -36.48 0.85
N THR A 448 14.84 -37.16 -0.19
CA THR A 448 13.47 -37.03 -0.68
C THR A 448 12.88 -38.41 -0.94
N GLN A 449 11.63 -38.61 -0.53
CA GLN A 449 10.84 -39.82 -0.73
C GLN A 449 9.50 -39.45 -1.36
N TYR A 450 9.10 -40.19 -2.39
CA TYR A 450 7.81 -40.06 -3.06
C TYR A 450 6.97 -41.31 -2.89
N ASN A 451 5.66 -41.12 -2.81
CA ASN A 451 4.65 -42.15 -2.98
C ASN A 451 3.59 -41.63 -3.95
N LEU A 452 3.69 -42.05 -5.20
CA LEU A 452 2.94 -41.55 -6.35
C LEU A 452 1.72 -42.43 -6.64
N THR A 453 0.74 -41.81 -7.28
CA THR A 453 -0.51 -42.40 -7.75
C THR A 453 -0.84 -41.77 -9.11
N HIS A 454 -1.57 -42.49 -9.96
CA HIS A 454 -1.83 -42.05 -11.35
C HIS A 454 -0.53 -41.77 -12.13
N ASN A 455 0.53 -42.54 -11.85
CA ASN A 455 1.79 -42.44 -12.56
C ASN A 455 1.69 -43.12 -13.95
N ALA A 456 2.67 -42.87 -14.82
CA ALA A 456 2.72 -43.52 -16.12
C ALA A 456 2.79 -45.04 -16.00
N VAL A 457 2.13 -45.77 -16.91
CA VAL A 457 2.11 -47.24 -16.88
C VAL A 457 3.53 -47.80 -16.94
N GLY A 458 3.92 -48.57 -15.92
CA GLY A 458 5.25 -49.15 -15.79
C GLY A 458 6.30 -48.27 -15.10
N ALA A 459 5.94 -47.07 -14.64
CA ALA A 459 6.80 -46.22 -13.82
C ALA A 459 6.71 -46.60 -12.33
N ASP A 460 7.78 -46.33 -11.57
CA ASP A 460 7.82 -46.61 -10.14
C ASP A 460 6.96 -45.63 -9.35
N ASP A 461 6.07 -46.16 -8.51
CA ASP A 461 5.25 -45.34 -7.61
C ASP A 461 6.04 -44.88 -6.35
N LYS A 462 7.15 -45.56 -6.02
CA LYS A 462 7.96 -45.24 -4.83
C LYS A 462 9.38 -44.86 -5.24
N ILE A 463 9.68 -43.58 -5.18
CA ILE A 463 10.98 -43.05 -5.60
C ILE A 463 11.72 -42.47 -4.39
N SER A 464 13.01 -42.78 -4.25
CA SER A 464 13.87 -42.23 -3.20
C SER A 464 15.13 -41.56 -3.77
N ARG A 465 15.47 -40.39 -3.23
CA ARG A 465 16.64 -39.62 -3.66
C ARG A 465 17.42 -39.14 -2.44
N VAL A 466 18.71 -39.44 -2.41
CA VAL A 466 19.65 -38.92 -1.42
C VAL A 466 20.84 -38.34 -2.16
N LEU A 467 21.14 -37.07 -1.92
CA LEU A 467 22.20 -36.32 -2.59
C LEU A 467 22.97 -35.46 -1.57
N PRO A 468 24.28 -35.70 -1.37
CA PRO A 468 25.12 -34.79 -0.62
C PRO A 468 25.53 -33.61 -1.51
N THR A 469 25.56 -32.41 -0.95
CA THR A 469 26.08 -31.20 -1.60
C THR A 469 27.14 -30.58 -0.71
N PHE A 470 28.29 -30.27 -1.30
CA PHE A 470 29.33 -29.47 -0.65
C PHE A 470 29.36 -28.09 -1.29
N SER A 471 29.40 -27.03 -0.49
CA SER A 471 29.68 -25.69 -0.96
C SER A 471 30.79 -25.01 -0.15
N LEU A 472 31.55 -24.16 -0.82
CA LEU A 472 32.59 -23.34 -0.22
C LEU A 472 32.42 -21.91 -0.70
N ASP A 473 32.01 -21.04 0.22
CA ASP A 473 31.83 -19.61 -0.03
C ASP A 473 33.01 -18.82 0.51
N SER A 474 33.61 -17.96 -0.30
CA SER A 474 34.78 -17.19 0.10
C SER A 474 34.76 -15.82 -0.53
N GLY A 475 35.20 -14.81 0.22
CA GLY A 475 35.26 -13.44 -0.29
C GLY A 475 36.26 -12.58 0.46
N LEU A 476 36.68 -11.52 -0.21
CA LEU A 476 37.56 -10.48 0.32
C LEU A 476 36.82 -9.14 0.26
N VAL A 477 37.18 -8.20 1.13
CA VAL A 477 36.68 -6.82 1.13
C VAL A 477 37.89 -5.90 1.19
N PHE A 478 38.18 -5.24 0.07
CA PHE A 478 39.19 -4.19 0.00
C PHE A 478 38.51 -2.84 0.12
N GLU A 479 39.10 -1.93 0.90
CA GLU A 479 38.60 -0.57 1.06
C GLU A 479 39.67 0.42 0.63
N ARG A 480 39.23 1.51 -0.01
CA ARG A 480 40.08 2.67 -0.25
C ARG A 480 39.27 3.95 -0.12
N LYS A 481 39.93 5.04 0.29
CA LYS A 481 39.33 6.37 0.23
C LYS A 481 39.11 6.78 -1.22
N THR A 482 38.01 7.49 -1.47
CA THR A 482 37.67 8.07 -2.77
C THR A 482 37.04 9.44 -2.57
N SER A 483 37.26 10.34 -3.52
CA SER A 483 36.56 11.63 -3.59
C SER A 483 35.40 11.62 -4.59
N LEU A 484 35.09 10.45 -5.18
CA LEU A 484 33.96 10.29 -6.08
C LEU A 484 32.65 10.39 -5.29
N PHE A 485 31.75 11.30 -5.70
CA PHE A 485 30.47 11.64 -5.05
C PHE A 485 30.57 12.45 -3.73
N GLY A 486 31.74 13.00 -3.39
CA GLY A 486 31.91 13.88 -2.24
C GLY A 486 33.27 13.72 -1.55
N PRO A 487 33.64 14.63 -0.63
CA PRO A 487 34.83 14.44 0.21
C PRO A 487 34.62 13.25 1.17
N ASP A 488 35.70 12.54 1.49
CA ASP A 488 35.73 11.45 2.48
C ASP A 488 34.83 10.24 2.17
N GLY A 489 34.61 9.95 0.89
CA GLY A 489 33.96 8.71 0.47
C GLY A 489 34.86 7.47 0.65
N THR A 490 34.23 6.30 0.76
CA THR A 490 34.89 4.99 0.76
C THR A 490 34.43 4.19 -0.44
N GLN A 491 35.37 3.64 -1.19
CA GLN A 491 35.09 2.65 -2.22
C GLN A 491 35.47 1.26 -1.70
N THR A 492 34.56 0.31 -1.83
CA THR A 492 34.85 -1.12 -1.57
C THR A 492 35.08 -1.86 -2.89
N LEU A 493 35.93 -2.88 -2.87
CA LEU A 493 36.06 -3.89 -3.93
C LEU A 493 35.98 -5.27 -3.28
N GLU A 494 34.97 -6.02 -3.67
CA GLU A 494 34.54 -7.25 -3.00
C GLU A 494 34.50 -8.41 -3.99
N PRO A 495 35.65 -9.06 -4.27
CA PRO A 495 35.67 -10.30 -5.02
C PRO A 495 35.13 -11.44 -4.16
N ARG A 496 34.29 -12.29 -4.76
CA ARG A 496 33.68 -13.47 -4.12
C ARG A 496 33.77 -14.67 -5.05
N LEU A 497 34.20 -15.80 -4.49
CA LEU A 497 34.26 -17.11 -5.14
C LEU A 497 33.37 -18.10 -4.39
N PHE A 498 32.52 -18.81 -5.13
CA PHE A 498 31.58 -19.76 -4.56
C PHE A 498 31.60 -21.07 -5.34
N TYR A 499 32.13 -22.12 -4.73
CA TYR A 499 32.24 -23.45 -5.31
C TYR A 499 31.10 -24.34 -4.82
N VAL A 500 30.52 -25.16 -5.72
CA VAL A 500 29.47 -26.13 -5.38
C VAL A 500 29.73 -27.45 -6.08
N ARG A 501 29.62 -28.54 -5.30
CA ARG A 501 29.72 -29.93 -5.78
C ARG A 501 28.53 -30.75 -5.29
N THR A 502 27.73 -31.24 -6.24
CA THR A 502 26.62 -32.18 -6.02
C THR A 502 26.74 -33.30 -7.06
N PRO A 503 26.80 -34.58 -6.65
CA PRO A 503 26.93 -35.69 -7.58
C PRO A 503 25.66 -35.84 -8.41
N TYR A 504 25.80 -36.42 -9.59
CA TYR A 504 24.67 -36.73 -10.45
C TYR A 504 23.92 -37.96 -9.95
N LYS A 505 22.59 -37.85 -9.95
CA LYS A 505 21.65 -38.97 -9.88
C LYS A 505 20.57 -38.72 -10.94
N ASN A 506 20.19 -39.79 -11.66
CA ASN A 506 19.08 -39.72 -12.60
C ASN A 506 17.78 -39.37 -11.83
N GLN A 507 17.05 -38.38 -12.33
CA GLN A 507 15.83 -37.84 -11.73
C GLN A 507 14.71 -37.73 -12.78
N ASP A 508 14.86 -38.35 -13.95
CA ASP A 508 13.90 -38.22 -15.06
C ASP A 508 12.53 -38.80 -14.70
N ASP A 509 12.52 -39.86 -13.88
CA ASP A 509 11.29 -40.52 -13.40
C ASP A 509 10.56 -39.73 -12.29
N ILE A 510 11.14 -38.63 -11.78
CA ILE A 510 10.49 -37.78 -10.76
C ILE A 510 9.62 -36.73 -11.46
N PRO A 511 8.29 -36.71 -11.26
CA PRO A 511 7.43 -35.67 -11.81
C PRO A 511 7.77 -34.26 -11.32
N ASN A 512 7.40 -33.24 -12.08
CA ASN A 512 7.51 -31.86 -11.65
C ASN A 512 6.19 -31.36 -11.04
N PHE A 513 6.15 -31.17 -9.72
CA PHE A 513 4.98 -30.67 -9.00
C PHE A 513 5.09 -29.17 -8.71
N ASP A 514 6.21 -28.74 -8.13
CA ASP A 514 6.42 -27.38 -7.64
C ASP A 514 7.81 -26.82 -8.01
N THR A 515 8.50 -27.47 -8.95
CA THR A 515 9.87 -27.13 -9.29
C THR A 515 9.97 -26.24 -10.52
N GLY A 516 10.73 -25.15 -10.39
CA GLY A 516 11.01 -24.20 -11.47
C GLY A 516 12.48 -23.80 -11.49
N VAL A 517 12.97 -23.33 -12.64
CA VAL A 517 14.31 -22.71 -12.71
C VAL A 517 14.23 -21.36 -12.00
N ALA A 518 15.11 -21.12 -11.03
CA ALA A 518 15.19 -19.81 -10.40
C ALA A 518 15.58 -18.75 -11.44
N GLY A 519 14.87 -17.62 -11.48
CA GLY A 519 15.23 -16.51 -12.35
C GLY A 519 16.68 -16.06 -12.08
N PHE A 520 17.50 -16.01 -13.12
CA PHE A 520 18.93 -15.76 -12.95
C PHE A 520 19.19 -14.31 -12.52
N ASN A 521 19.61 -14.12 -11.28
CA ASN A 521 19.95 -12.82 -10.70
C ASN A 521 21.19 -12.94 -9.82
N TYR A 522 21.72 -11.80 -9.36
CA TYR A 522 22.99 -11.80 -8.62
C TYR A 522 22.94 -12.65 -7.34
N ALA A 523 21.82 -12.71 -6.62
CA ALA A 523 21.69 -13.56 -5.45
C ALA A 523 21.65 -15.05 -5.82
N GLN A 524 20.97 -15.40 -6.91
CA GLN A 524 20.88 -16.78 -7.42
C GLN A 524 22.21 -17.32 -7.95
N LEU A 525 23.20 -16.46 -8.24
CA LEU A 525 24.56 -16.91 -8.54
C LEU A 525 25.21 -17.66 -7.37
N PHE A 526 24.82 -17.35 -6.14
CA PHE A 526 25.42 -17.88 -4.91
C PHE A 526 24.55 -18.94 -4.22
N THR A 527 23.72 -19.64 -4.98
CA THR A 527 22.91 -20.76 -4.48
C THR A 527 23.51 -22.11 -4.87
N GLU A 528 23.38 -23.08 -3.97
CA GLU A 528 23.82 -24.45 -4.20
C GLU A 528 22.96 -25.16 -5.25
N ASN A 529 21.65 -24.89 -5.28
CA ASN A 529 20.71 -25.45 -6.26
C ASN A 529 20.20 -24.36 -7.22
N ARG A 530 20.08 -24.70 -8.51
CA ARG A 530 19.54 -23.80 -9.54
C ARG A 530 18.01 -23.83 -9.65
N PHE A 531 17.39 -24.85 -9.05
CA PHE A 531 15.95 -25.03 -9.05
C PHE A 531 15.35 -24.51 -7.75
N VAL A 532 14.18 -23.88 -7.85
CA VAL A 532 13.26 -23.64 -6.74
C VAL A 532 12.33 -24.84 -6.65
N GLY A 533 11.97 -25.29 -5.45
CA GLY A 533 11.21 -26.52 -5.24
C GLY A 533 12.12 -27.72 -4.93
N ALA A 534 11.51 -28.86 -4.62
CA ALA A 534 12.24 -30.06 -4.19
C ALA A 534 12.16 -31.23 -5.18
N ASP A 535 11.50 -31.09 -6.33
CA ASP A 535 11.41 -32.18 -7.31
C ASP A 535 12.70 -32.41 -8.07
N LYS A 536 13.46 -31.34 -8.37
CA LYS A 536 14.79 -31.45 -9.00
C LYS A 536 15.89 -30.83 -8.12
N VAL A 537 16.98 -31.57 -7.97
CA VAL A 537 18.23 -31.08 -7.38
C VAL A 537 19.30 -31.14 -8.46
N SER A 538 19.92 -29.99 -8.78
CA SER A 538 20.95 -29.90 -9.80
C SER A 538 22.16 -30.73 -9.43
N ASP A 539 22.68 -31.52 -10.37
CA ASP A 539 24.08 -31.92 -10.30
C ASP A 539 24.94 -30.68 -10.56
N ALA A 540 26.01 -30.55 -9.77
CA ALA A 540 26.84 -29.36 -9.76
C ALA A 540 28.31 -29.74 -9.64
N ASN A 541 29.13 -29.14 -10.48
CA ASN A 541 30.57 -29.02 -10.28
C ASN A 541 30.96 -27.68 -10.87
N GLN A 542 30.85 -26.64 -10.07
CA GLN A 542 30.82 -25.29 -10.60
C GLN A 542 31.51 -24.31 -9.66
N LEU A 543 32.12 -23.30 -10.25
CA LEU A 543 32.71 -22.16 -9.55
C LEU A 543 32.02 -20.88 -10.02
N THR A 544 31.38 -20.18 -9.11
CA THR A 544 30.85 -18.85 -9.34
C THR A 544 31.90 -17.83 -8.93
N ALA A 545 32.19 -16.88 -9.81
CA ALA A 545 33.07 -15.76 -9.52
C ALA A 545 32.29 -14.46 -9.75
N ALA A 546 32.33 -13.56 -8.76
CA ALA A 546 31.77 -12.23 -8.90
C ALA A 546 32.64 -11.18 -8.22
N ILE A 547 32.48 -9.95 -8.67
CA ILE A 547 33.11 -8.77 -8.10
C ILE A 547 32.02 -7.73 -7.90
N VAL A 548 31.97 -7.16 -6.70
CA VAL A 548 31.13 -5.99 -6.40
C VAL A 548 32.04 -4.82 -6.05
N SER A 549 31.69 -3.63 -6.50
CA SER A 549 32.29 -2.40 -6.02
C SER A 549 31.20 -1.44 -5.57
N ARG A 550 31.35 -0.89 -4.36
CA ARG A 550 30.40 0.08 -3.78
C ARG A 550 31.10 1.40 -3.57
N PHE A 551 30.36 2.48 -3.74
CA PHE A 551 30.78 3.84 -3.40
C PHE A 551 29.88 4.34 -2.28
N ILE A 552 30.48 4.55 -1.11
CA ILE A 552 29.80 4.82 0.14
C ILE A 552 30.24 6.20 0.64
N GLU A 553 29.29 7.02 1.05
CA GLU A 553 29.56 8.32 1.67
C GLU A 553 30.05 8.19 3.11
N SER A 554 30.57 9.28 3.65
CA SER A 554 30.98 9.39 5.06
C SER A 554 29.83 9.15 6.05
N ASN A 555 28.57 9.39 5.65
CA ASN A 555 27.38 9.09 6.44
C ASN A 555 26.89 7.63 6.31
N GLY A 556 27.58 6.79 5.52
CA GLY A 556 27.23 5.39 5.27
C GLY A 556 26.27 5.16 4.10
N ALA A 557 25.80 6.20 3.40
CA ALA A 557 24.90 6.06 2.26
C ALA A 557 25.62 5.49 1.03
N GLU A 558 25.09 4.40 0.45
CA GLU A 558 25.58 3.83 -0.80
C GLU A 558 25.09 4.67 -2.00
N ARG A 559 26.02 5.28 -2.73
CA ARG A 559 25.74 6.12 -3.92
C ARG A 559 25.68 5.32 -5.21
N LEU A 560 26.52 4.31 -5.32
CA LEU A 560 26.62 3.47 -6.51
C LEU A 560 27.13 2.10 -6.12
N ARG A 561 26.48 1.07 -6.66
CA ARG A 561 26.89 -0.32 -6.58
C ARG A 561 26.99 -0.91 -7.97
N LEU A 562 28.16 -1.45 -8.28
CA LEU A 562 28.46 -2.14 -9.51
C LEU A 562 28.74 -3.61 -9.18
N ALA A 563 28.12 -4.53 -9.90
CA ALA A 563 28.28 -5.95 -9.69
C ALA A 563 28.43 -6.68 -11.03
N VAL A 564 29.43 -7.55 -11.12
CA VAL A 564 29.62 -8.45 -12.27
C VAL A 564 29.83 -9.84 -11.74
N GLY A 565 29.15 -10.84 -12.30
CA GLY A 565 29.29 -12.22 -11.88
C GLY A 565 28.96 -13.22 -12.97
N SER A 566 29.63 -14.37 -12.93
CA SER A 566 29.36 -15.50 -13.82
C SER A 566 29.73 -16.80 -13.12
N ARG A 567 29.17 -17.90 -13.62
CA ARG A 567 29.44 -19.25 -13.13
C ARG A 567 30.12 -20.07 -14.22
N TYR A 568 31.15 -20.79 -13.82
CA TYR A 568 31.92 -21.70 -14.64
C TYR A 568 31.57 -23.14 -14.27
N TYR A 569 31.26 -23.98 -15.26
CA TYR A 569 30.92 -25.38 -15.04
C TYR A 569 32.12 -26.26 -15.40
N PHE A 570 32.64 -27.02 -14.43
CA PHE A 570 33.68 -28.04 -14.66
C PHE A 570 33.10 -29.31 -15.30
N THR A 571 31.81 -29.57 -15.07
CA THR A 571 31.05 -30.65 -15.72
C THR A 571 29.68 -30.12 -16.11
N ASP A 572 29.21 -30.44 -17.31
CA ASP A 572 27.89 -30.04 -17.80
C ASP A 572 26.78 -30.60 -16.88
N PRO A 573 25.88 -29.74 -16.37
CA PRO A 573 24.73 -30.19 -15.58
C PRO A 573 23.81 -31.10 -16.41
N ARG A 574 23.48 -32.28 -15.88
CA ARG A 574 22.68 -33.29 -16.56
C ARG A 574 21.21 -33.29 -16.14
N VAL A 575 20.89 -32.94 -14.90
CA VAL A 575 19.51 -32.91 -14.39
C VAL A 575 18.77 -31.73 -14.98
N ARG A 576 17.76 -31.95 -15.81
CA ARG A 576 17.03 -30.88 -16.53
C ARG A 576 15.55 -30.82 -16.10
N LEU A 577 14.92 -29.66 -16.31
CA LEU A 577 13.47 -29.52 -16.13
C LEU A 577 12.71 -29.93 -17.39
N ASN A 578 13.26 -29.57 -18.56
CA ASN A 578 12.71 -29.95 -19.87
C ASN A 578 13.70 -30.83 -20.62
N SER A 579 13.23 -31.94 -21.19
CA SER A 579 14.07 -32.89 -21.96
C SER A 579 14.75 -32.27 -23.18
N ASN A 580 14.19 -31.17 -23.70
CA ASN A 580 14.69 -30.47 -24.89
C ASN A 580 15.76 -29.41 -24.60
N GLU A 581 16.12 -29.16 -23.33
CA GLU A 581 17.21 -28.25 -22.98
C GLU A 581 18.56 -28.86 -23.40
N GLN A 582 19.29 -28.21 -24.31
CA GLN A 582 20.65 -28.63 -24.66
C GLN A 582 21.63 -28.23 -23.55
N SER A 583 22.37 -29.20 -23.00
CA SER A 583 23.38 -28.98 -21.96
C SER A 583 24.78 -29.32 -22.45
N ASN A 584 25.31 -28.47 -23.33
CA ASN A 584 26.75 -28.37 -23.57
C ASN A 584 27.16 -26.95 -23.17
N GLN A 585 27.30 -26.70 -21.87
CA GLN A 585 27.54 -25.37 -21.31
C GLN A 585 28.73 -25.39 -20.36
N THR A 586 29.88 -24.93 -20.83
CA THR A 586 31.07 -24.72 -19.99
C THR A 586 30.98 -23.46 -19.12
N ARG A 587 30.03 -22.56 -19.40
CA ARG A 587 29.80 -21.29 -18.69
C ARG A 587 28.31 -20.97 -18.61
N SER A 588 27.92 -20.34 -17.51
CA SER A 588 26.59 -19.73 -17.37
C SER A 588 26.52 -18.39 -18.08
N ASP A 589 25.32 -17.82 -18.08
CA ASP A 589 25.11 -16.41 -18.38
C ASP A 589 25.96 -15.53 -17.45
N ALA A 590 26.41 -14.39 -18.00
CA ALA A 590 27.07 -13.36 -17.23
C ALA A 590 26.05 -12.31 -16.79
N LEU A 591 26.11 -11.92 -15.52
CA LEU A 591 25.30 -10.85 -14.96
C LEU A 591 26.15 -9.61 -14.76
N VAL A 592 25.61 -8.48 -15.19
CA VAL A 592 26.13 -7.15 -14.89
C VAL A 592 24.99 -6.34 -14.29
N ALA A 593 25.22 -5.74 -13.13
CA ALA A 593 24.25 -4.87 -12.48
C ALA A 593 24.92 -3.58 -12.01
N ALA A 594 24.20 -2.48 -12.11
CA ALA A 594 24.63 -1.17 -11.67
C ALA A 594 23.42 -0.42 -11.11
N SER A 595 23.45 -0.08 -9.81
CA SER A 595 22.33 0.57 -9.14
C SER A 595 22.81 1.61 -8.15
N GLY A 596 22.10 2.72 -7.99
CA GLY A 596 22.39 3.68 -6.93
C GLY A 596 21.85 5.08 -7.16
N ARG A 597 21.96 5.90 -6.11
CA ARG A 597 21.59 7.32 -6.09
C ARG A 597 22.81 8.17 -6.46
N ILE A 598 23.09 8.28 -7.76
CA ILE A 598 24.26 8.99 -8.34
C ILE A 598 24.36 10.44 -7.81
N SER A 599 23.23 11.10 -7.54
CA SER A 599 23.18 12.36 -6.80
C SER A 599 21.88 12.45 -6.00
N GLU A 600 21.70 13.48 -5.17
CA GLU A 600 20.45 13.70 -4.40
C GLU A 600 19.17 13.69 -5.26
N SER A 601 19.29 13.94 -6.57
CA SER A 601 18.15 14.00 -7.50
C SER A 601 18.15 12.91 -8.57
N TRP A 602 19.22 12.12 -8.72
CA TRP A 602 19.32 11.12 -9.78
C TRP A 602 19.49 9.72 -9.19
N THR A 603 18.58 8.82 -9.57
CA THR A 603 18.65 7.40 -9.26
C THR A 603 18.77 6.62 -10.56
N PHE A 604 19.67 5.64 -10.58
CA PHE A 604 19.95 4.78 -11.71
C PHE A 604 19.84 3.33 -11.28
N ASP A 605 19.22 2.50 -12.11
CA ASP A 605 19.16 1.05 -11.95
C ASP A 605 19.37 0.37 -13.30
N SER A 606 20.24 -0.62 -13.35
CA SER A 606 20.45 -1.41 -14.55
C SER A 606 20.87 -2.83 -14.21
N GLY A 607 20.29 -3.79 -14.92
CA GLY A 607 20.65 -5.19 -14.91
C GLY A 607 20.77 -5.70 -16.34
N VAL A 608 21.77 -6.53 -16.58
CA VAL A 608 22.04 -7.15 -17.89
C VAL A 608 22.38 -8.61 -17.65
N GLN A 609 21.66 -9.50 -18.33
CA GLN A 609 21.95 -10.92 -18.41
C GLN A 609 22.39 -11.25 -19.84
N TYR A 610 23.66 -11.63 -19.98
CA TYR A 610 24.25 -12.00 -21.25
C TYR A 610 24.41 -13.52 -21.34
N ASP A 611 23.75 -14.13 -22.32
CA ASP A 611 23.85 -15.56 -22.59
C ASP A 611 25.19 -15.83 -23.32
N ALA A 612 26.15 -16.37 -22.56
CA ALA A 612 27.49 -16.62 -23.04
C ALA A 612 27.55 -17.73 -24.10
N GLN A 613 26.59 -18.66 -24.10
CA GLN A 613 26.53 -19.77 -25.05
C GLN A 613 25.96 -19.31 -26.39
N ALA A 614 24.80 -18.66 -26.36
CA ALA A 614 24.16 -18.12 -27.56
C ALA A 614 24.80 -16.81 -28.07
N ARG A 615 25.79 -16.28 -27.34
CA ARG A 615 26.48 -15.00 -27.62
C ARG A 615 25.52 -13.85 -27.87
N SER A 616 24.42 -13.81 -27.12
CA SER A 616 23.35 -12.84 -27.30
C SER A 616 22.79 -12.35 -25.97
N LEU A 617 22.13 -11.20 -26.00
CA LEU A 617 21.48 -10.63 -24.83
C LEU A 617 20.24 -11.48 -24.46
N TYR A 618 20.19 -11.96 -23.22
CA TYR A 618 19.03 -12.68 -22.69
C TYR A 618 18.00 -11.71 -22.10
N SER A 619 18.43 -10.86 -21.17
CA SER A 619 17.59 -9.82 -20.59
C SER A 619 18.39 -8.56 -20.28
N SER A 620 17.71 -7.41 -20.28
CA SER A 620 18.27 -6.14 -19.84
C SER A 620 17.18 -5.23 -19.30
N ASN A 621 17.44 -4.60 -18.17
CA ASN A 621 16.68 -3.48 -17.65
C ASN A 621 17.62 -2.29 -17.48
N VAL A 622 17.15 -1.11 -17.89
CA VAL A 622 17.84 0.17 -17.65
C VAL A 622 16.78 1.18 -17.25
N GLY A 623 16.87 1.68 -16.03
CA GLY A 623 15.95 2.64 -15.43
C GLY A 623 16.70 3.86 -14.91
N VAL A 624 16.15 5.05 -15.18
CA VAL A 624 16.66 6.32 -14.67
C VAL A 624 15.50 7.12 -14.10
N GLN A 625 15.65 7.57 -12.87
CA GLN A 625 14.71 8.45 -12.19
C GLN A 625 15.40 9.77 -11.84
N TRP A 626 14.80 10.87 -12.27
CA TRP A 626 15.22 12.23 -11.92
C TRP A 626 14.14 12.90 -11.07
N GLN A 627 14.49 13.22 -9.82
CA GLN A 627 13.62 13.83 -8.83
C GLN A 627 14.32 14.99 -8.10
N PRO A 628 14.37 16.21 -8.69
CA PRO A 628 15.07 17.35 -8.10
C PRO A 628 14.33 17.98 -6.91
N ALA A 629 13.03 17.78 -6.79
CA ALA A 629 12.20 18.29 -5.69
C ALA A 629 10.91 17.47 -5.57
N PRO A 630 10.16 17.58 -4.46
CA PRO A 630 8.79 17.07 -4.39
C PRO A 630 7.94 17.57 -5.58
N MET A 631 7.06 16.72 -6.10
CA MET A 631 6.20 16.99 -7.27
C MET A 631 6.94 17.23 -8.60
N LYS A 632 8.27 16.99 -8.65
CA LYS A 632 9.09 17.00 -9.86
C LYS A 632 9.75 15.64 -10.00
N VAL A 633 9.18 14.75 -10.80
CA VAL A 633 9.75 13.43 -11.07
C VAL A 633 9.61 13.07 -12.55
N LEU A 634 10.69 12.56 -13.13
CA LEU A 634 10.73 11.97 -14.47
C LEU A 634 11.42 10.62 -14.39
N ASN A 635 10.76 9.59 -14.93
CA ASN A 635 11.25 8.23 -14.98
C ASN A 635 11.33 7.79 -16.44
N VAL A 636 12.45 7.16 -16.81
CA VAL A 636 12.63 6.50 -18.10
C VAL A 636 13.14 5.10 -17.82
N GLU A 637 12.48 4.11 -18.40
CA GLU A 637 12.85 2.71 -18.24
C GLU A 637 12.76 1.96 -19.57
N TYR A 638 13.75 1.11 -19.83
CA TYR A 638 13.75 0.20 -20.96
C TYR A 638 13.97 -1.21 -20.45
N ARG A 639 13.07 -2.12 -20.82
CA ARG A 639 13.13 -3.54 -20.45
C ARG A 639 13.11 -4.41 -21.68
N TYR A 640 14.05 -5.35 -21.73
CA TYR A 640 14.19 -6.33 -22.78
C TYR A 640 14.29 -7.73 -22.16
N GLN A 641 13.55 -8.68 -22.71
CA GLN A 641 13.71 -10.10 -22.43
C GLN A 641 13.51 -10.90 -23.70
N ARG A 642 14.41 -11.87 -23.94
CA ARG A 642 14.36 -12.78 -25.08
C ARG A 642 13.28 -13.85 -24.87
N ASP A 643 12.73 -14.36 -25.97
CA ASP A 643 11.89 -15.57 -25.93
C ASP A 643 12.69 -16.77 -25.41
N THR A 644 11.98 -17.69 -24.75
CA THR A 644 12.58 -18.88 -24.14
C THR A 644 11.89 -20.13 -24.64
N PHE A 645 12.66 -21.06 -25.22
CA PHE A 645 12.25 -22.43 -25.60
C PHE A 645 10.83 -22.58 -26.19
N GLY A 646 10.51 -21.83 -27.25
CA GLY A 646 9.22 -21.94 -27.94
C GLY A 646 8.03 -21.29 -27.21
N ILE A 647 8.27 -20.69 -26.04
CA ILE A 647 7.28 -19.89 -25.31
C ILE A 647 7.50 -18.42 -25.67
N ALA A 648 6.49 -17.79 -26.27
CA ALA A 648 6.51 -16.41 -26.75
C ALA A 648 6.38 -15.38 -25.61
N ASN A 649 7.30 -15.45 -24.63
CA ASN A 649 7.30 -14.63 -23.41
C ASN A 649 8.26 -13.44 -23.46
N GLY A 650 9.00 -13.27 -24.55
CA GLY A 650 9.91 -12.15 -24.71
C GLY A 650 9.16 -10.83 -24.84
N PHE A 651 9.72 -9.76 -24.30
CA PHE A 651 9.16 -8.42 -24.41
C PHE A 651 10.26 -7.39 -24.63
N ARG A 652 9.88 -6.27 -25.24
CA ARG A 652 10.76 -5.12 -25.44
C ARG A 652 9.94 -3.88 -25.17
N ASN A 653 10.01 -3.37 -23.96
CA ASN A 653 9.13 -2.31 -23.49
C ASN A 653 9.96 -1.05 -23.19
N ALA A 654 9.44 0.09 -23.63
CA ALA A 654 9.94 1.40 -23.26
C ALA A 654 8.86 2.12 -22.46
N ASP A 655 9.23 2.58 -21.27
CA ASP A 655 8.36 3.21 -20.30
C ASP A 655 8.89 4.61 -19.99
N VAL A 656 8.04 5.63 -20.13
CA VAL A 656 8.32 6.99 -19.71
C VAL A 656 7.19 7.43 -18.79
N SER A 657 7.51 7.99 -17.64
CA SER A 657 6.49 8.52 -16.73
C SER A 657 6.98 9.74 -15.96
N GLY A 658 6.05 10.56 -15.46
CA GLY A 658 6.44 11.67 -14.61
C GLY A 658 5.29 12.53 -14.12
N GLN A 659 5.64 13.35 -13.13
CA GLN A 659 4.84 14.46 -12.61
C GLN A 659 5.72 15.71 -12.67
N TRP A 660 5.24 16.77 -13.32
CA TRP A 660 6.03 17.98 -13.52
C TRP A 660 5.19 19.26 -13.44
N PRO A 661 5.66 20.31 -12.75
CA PRO A 661 4.99 21.60 -12.76
C PRO A 661 5.13 22.24 -14.14
N LEU A 662 4.00 22.55 -14.76
CA LEU A 662 3.90 23.31 -16.01
C LEU A 662 3.85 24.82 -15.74
N SER A 663 3.33 25.21 -14.57
CA SER A 663 3.35 26.57 -14.03
C SER A 663 3.33 26.54 -12.50
N GLN A 664 3.12 27.68 -11.83
CA GLN A 664 3.03 27.73 -10.36
C GLN A 664 1.86 26.90 -9.80
N ARG A 665 0.74 26.80 -10.54
CA ARG A 665 -0.48 26.11 -10.11
C ARG A 665 -0.82 24.88 -10.96
N TRP A 666 -0.26 24.74 -12.16
CA TRP A 666 -0.52 23.61 -13.05
C TRP A 666 0.60 22.57 -12.99
N TYR A 667 0.20 21.31 -12.88
CA TYR A 667 1.09 20.14 -12.89
C TYR A 667 0.60 19.16 -13.94
N GLY A 668 1.52 18.66 -14.76
CA GLY A 668 1.27 17.60 -15.73
C GLY A 668 1.63 16.25 -15.13
N VAL A 669 0.82 15.23 -15.42
CA VAL A 669 1.08 13.84 -15.07
C VAL A 669 1.03 13.03 -16.36
N THR A 670 2.03 12.20 -16.62
CA THR A 670 2.06 11.38 -17.84
C THR A 670 2.71 10.03 -17.61
N ARG A 671 2.23 9.01 -18.31
CA ARG A 671 2.88 7.71 -18.45
C ARG A 671 2.65 7.18 -19.86
N VAL A 672 3.67 6.64 -20.47
CA VAL A 672 3.62 5.96 -21.76
C VAL A 672 4.43 4.68 -21.64
N SER A 673 3.77 3.54 -21.84
CA SER A 673 4.39 2.22 -21.90
C SER A 673 4.16 1.63 -23.28
N TYR A 674 5.24 1.36 -24.02
CA TYR A 674 5.20 0.96 -25.42
C TYR A 674 5.97 -0.34 -25.65
N SER A 675 5.30 -1.34 -26.22
CA SER A 675 5.96 -2.56 -26.74
C SER A 675 6.60 -2.23 -28.08
N VAL A 676 7.93 -2.08 -28.05
CA VAL A 676 8.79 -1.93 -29.23
C VAL A 676 8.76 -3.18 -30.11
N ARG A 677 8.58 -4.37 -29.50
CA ARG A 677 8.44 -5.64 -30.21
C ARG A 677 7.18 -5.68 -31.06
N ASP A 678 6.03 -5.42 -30.43
CA ASP A 678 4.72 -5.59 -31.08
C ASP A 678 4.24 -4.31 -31.76
N ARG A 679 4.99 -3.22 -31.62
CA ARG A 679 4.65 -1.87 -32.07
C ARG A 679 3.30 -1.38 -31.52
N LYS A 680 3.02 -1.75 -30.26
CA LYS A 680 1.74 -1.48 -29.59
C LYS A 680 1.93 -0.66 -28.32
N LEU A 681 1.02 0.27 -28.11
CA LEU A 681 0.90 1.03 -26.86
C LEU A 681 0.20 0.17 -25.80
N LEU A 682 0.95 -0.22 -24.76
CA LEU A 682 0.49 -1.07 -23.66
C LEU A 682 -0.31 -0.25 -22.64
N GLU A 683 0.20 0.91 -22.29
CA GLU A 683 -0.45 1.87 -21.38
C GLU A 683 -0.12 3.30 -21.82
N SER A 684 -1.12 4.19 -21.75
CA SER A 684 -0.90 5.62 -21.82
C SER A 684 -1.81 6.33 -20.83
N LEU A 685 -1.22 7.23 -20.03
CA LEU A 685 -1.89 8.07 -19.07
C LEU A 685 -1.48 9.51 -19.37
N VAL A 686 -2.45 10.40 -19.48
CA VAL A 686 -2.20 11.84 -19.54
C VAL A 686 -3.13 12.52 -18.56
N GLY A 687 -2.58 13.37 -17.71
CA GLY A 687 -3.29 14.05 -16.66
C GLY A 687 -2.79 15.48 -16.44
N LEU A 688 -3.68 16.31 -15.94
CA LEU A 688 -3.42 17.67 -15.52
C LEU A 688 -4.01 17.88 -14.13
N GLU A 689 -3.23 18.51 -13.25
CA GLU A 689 -3.65 18.89 -11.91
C GLU A 689 -3.50 20.41 -11.74
N TYR A 690 -4.53 21.06 -11.24
CA TYR A 690 -4.53 22.46 -10.85
C TYR A 690 -4.62 22.58 -9.33
N LYS A 691 -3.59 23.17 -8.71
CA LYS A 691 -3.51 23.43 -7.28
C LYS A 691 -3.92 24.86 -6.99
N ALA A 692 -5.07 25.03 -6.33
CA ALA A 692 -5.44 26.26 -5.65
C ALA A 692 -5.12 26.16 -4.15
N ASP A 693 -5.45 27.20 -3.39
CA ASP A 693 -5.10 27.30 -1.97
C ASP A 693 -5.97 26.34 -1.12
N CYS A 694 -7.26 26.21 -1.45
CA CYS A 694 -8.21 25.38 -0.69
C CYS A 694 -8.92 24.29 -1.51
N TRP A 695 -8.48 24.04 -2.74
CA TRP A 695 -8.99 22.96 -3.59
C TRP A 695 -7.95 22.52 -4.64
N VAL A 696 -8.10 21.30 -5.14
CA VAL A 696 -7.31 20.78 -6.26
C VAL A 696 -8.25 20.20 -7.30
N PHE A 697 -8.05 20.58 -8.56
CA PHE A 697 -8.74 19.95 -9.68
C PHE A 697 -7.79 19.02 -10.42
N ARG A 698 -8.24 17.82 -10.75
CA ARG A 698 -7.50 16.84 -11.54
C ARG A 698 -8.34 16.41 -12.71
N MET A 699 -7.73 16.23 -13.85
CA MET A 699 -8.37 15.63 -15.01
C MET A 699 -7.36 14.78 -15.76
N GLY A 700 -7.84 13.81 -16.52
CA GLY A 700 -6.98 13.03 -17.38
C GLY A 700 -7.72 11.88 -18.04
N ALA A 701 -6.95 11.10 -18.79
CA ALA A 701 -7.40 9.89 -19.41
C ALA A 701 -6.29 8.84 -19.32
N GLN A 702 -6.71 7.59 -19.22
CA GLN A 702 -5.86 6.42 -19.26
C GLN A 702 -6.39 5.46 -20.32
N ARG A 703 -5.48 4.88 -21.09
CA ARG A 703 -5.73 3.77 -21.99
C ARG A 703 -4.78 2.64 -21.62
N PHE A 704 -5.29 1.43 -21.46
CA PHE A 704 -4.46 0.27 -21.13
C PHE A 704 -5.02 -1.02 -21.73
N VAL A 705 -4.15 -2.01 -21.93
CA VAL A 705 -4.51 -3.35 -22.42
C VAL A 705 -5.09 -4.18 -21.27
N THR A 706 -6.26 -4.81 -21.49
CA THR A 706 -6.94 -5.66 -20.47
C THR A 706 -6.89 -7.16 -20.78
N ALA A 707 -6.71 -7.54 -22.04
CA ALA A 707 -6.45 -8.90 -22.50
C ALA A 707 -5.63 -8.82 -23.79
N ALA A 708 -5.10 -9.93 -24.29
CA ALA A 708 -4.17 -9.95 -25.44
C ALA A 708 -4.61 -9.11 -26.66
N GLN A 709 -5.93 -8.94 -26.87
CA GLN A 709 -6.51 -8.14 -27.97
C GLN A 709 -7.45 -7.02 -27.51
N ASN A 710 -7.65 -6.82 -26.21
CA ASN A 710 -8.64 -5.87 -25.69
C ASN A 710 -7.97 -4.67 -25.01
N VAL A 711 -8.57 -3.49 -25.20
CA VAL A 711 -8.12 -2.24 -24.58
C VAL A 711 -9.26 -1.57 -23.86
N SER A 712 -8.93 -0.89 -22.76
CA SER A 712 -9.84 -0.05 -22.01
C SER A 712 -9.35 1.39 -22.05
N THR A 713 -10.26 2.32 -22.29
CA THR A 713 -10.00 3.76 -22.21
C THR A 713 -10.94 4.36 -21.18
N THR A 714 -10.37 5.01 -20.18
CA THR A 714 -11.10 5.62 -19.06
C THR A 714 -10.68 7.07 -18.94
N SER A 715 -11.65 7.98 -18.95
CA SER A 715 -11.42 9.39 -18.62
C SER A 715 -11.82 9.65 -17.19
N PHE A 716 -11.19 10.64 -16.56
CA PHE A 716 -11.50 11.02 -15.19
C PHE A 716 -11.35 12.53 -14.96
N PHE A 717 -12.17 13.07 -14.07
CA PHE A 717 -12.07 14.43 -13.54
C PHE A 717 -12.38 14.40 -12.05
N GLN A 718 -11.70 15.18 -11.24
CA GLN A 718 -11.90 15.21 -9.79
C GLN A 718 -11.65 16.62 -9.28
N LEU A 719 -12.64 17.19 -8.63
CA LEU A 719 -12.54 18.36 -7.77
C LEU A 719 -12.40 17.89 -6.33
N GLU A 720 -11.19 18.03 -5.78
CA GLU A 720 -10.91 17.85 -4.36
C GLU A 720 -11.10 19.16 -3.63
N LEU A 721 -12.10 19.22 -2.74
CA LEU A 721 -12.31 20.33 -1.82
C LEU A 721 -11.58 19.99 -0.51
N ASN A 722 -10.54 20.75 -0.19
CA ASN A 722 -9.68 20.46 0.96
C ASN A 722 -10.55 20.43 2.23
N GLY A 723 -10.39 19.41 3.08
CA GLY A 723 -11.13 19.30 4.34
C GLY A 723 -12.60 18.87 4.21
N LEU A 724 -13.13 18.65 3.00
CA LEU A 724 -14.51 18.19 2.80
C LEU A 724 -14.56 16.85 2.07
N SER A 725 -14.20 16.81 0.79
CA SER A 725 -14.50 15.65 -0.07
C SER A 725 -13.74 15.67 -1.40
N HIS A 726 -13.69 14.49 -2.04
CA HIS A 726 -13.27 14.31 -3.43
C HIS A 726 -14.53 14.09 -4.28
N LEU A 727 -14.84 15.03 -5.17
CA LEU A 727 -16.02 15.00 -6.03
C LEU A 727 -15.59 14.83 -7.47
N GLY A 728 -16.21 13.94 -8.23
CA GLY A 728 -15.99 13.88 -9.66
C GLY A 728 -16.22 12.51 -10.28
N PHE A 729 -15.57 12.33 -11.41
CA PHE A 729 -15.66 11.17 -12.28
C PHE A 729 -14.35 10.37 -12.29
N GLY A 730 -14.41 9.08 -11.94
CA GLY A 730 -13.27 8.21 -11.78
C GLY A 730 -12.47 8.49 -10.49
N ASN A 731 -11.27 7.91 -10.38
CA ASN A 731 -10.35 8.14 -9.25
C ASN A 731 -8.93 8.50 -9.73
N PRO A 732 -8.72 9.72 -10.30
CA PRO A 732 -7.44 10.13 -10.87
C PRO A 732 -6.29 10.05 -9.87
N LEU A 733 -6.54 10.42 -8.61
CA LEU A 733 -5.50 10.45 -7.59
C LEU A 733 -4.91 9.06 -7.37
N GLU A 734 -5.77 8.04 -7.27
CA GLU A 734 -5.33 6.66 -7.13
C GLU A 734 -4.60 6.17 -8.39
N THR A 735 -5.11 6.48 -9.58
CA THR A 735 -4.45 6.14 -10.84
C THR A 735 -3.07 6.78 -10.95
N PHE A 736 -2.93 8.08 -10.67
CA PHE A 736 -1.66 8.80 -10.73
C PHE A 736 -0.64 8.23 -9.74
N ASN A 737 -1.09 7.99 -8.49
CA ASN A 737 -0.23 7.44 -7.45
C ASN A 737 0.26 6.01 -7.78
N LYS A 738 -0.60 5.17 -8.37
CA LYS A 738 -0.23 3.80 -8.76
C LYS A 738 0.64 3.74 -10.02
N SER A 739 0.41 4.64 -10.99
CA SER A 739 1.09 4.59 -12.29
C SER A 739 2.45 5.30 -12.30
N ILE A 740 2.70 6.26 -11.41
CA ILE A 740 3.90 7.12 -11.47
C ILE A 740 4.80 6.88 -10.23
N PRO A 741 5.92 6.16 -10.39
CA PRO A 741 6.92 6.05 -9.34
C PRO A 741 7.42 7.43 -8.89
N GLY A 742 7.42 7.68 -7.58
CA GLY A 742 7.82 8.96 -6.99
C GLY A 742 6.75 10.07 -7.03
N TYR A 743 5.50 9.76 -7.43
CA TYR A 743 4.39 10.71 -7.38
C TYR A 743 4.21 11.32 -6.00
N THR A 744 4.03 12.64 -5.94
CA THR A 744 3.76 13.37 -4.70
C THR A 744 2.39 14.02 -4.79
N ARG A 745 1.52 13.77 -3.80
CA ARG A 745 0.20 14.43 -3.73
C ARG A 745 0.38 15.93 -3.49
N LEU A 746 -0.33 16.75 -4.26
CA LEU A 746 -0.28 18.22 -4.20
C LEU A 746 -0.74 18.81 -2.87
N ASN A 747 -1.67 18.12 -2.19
CA ASN A 747 -2.21 18.48 -0.88
C ASN A 747 -1.67 17.53 0.18
N THR A 748 -0.68 17.99 0.94
CA THR A 748 -0.09 17.21 2.06
C THR A 748 -0.72 17.54 3.42
N ASN A 749 -1.58 18.56 3.49
CA ASN A 749 -2.02 19.18 4.75
C ASN A 749 -3.52 19.01 5.07
N VAL A 750 -4.25 18.13 4.39
CA VAL A 750 -5.67 17.90 4.70
C VAL A 750 -5.78 16.81 5.78
N GLY A 751 -6.07 17.20 7.02
CA GLY A 751 -6.35 16.29 8.14
C GLY A 751 -5.18 15.99 9.08
N ARG A 752 -4.08 16.77 9.00
CA ARG A 752 -3.07 16.82 10.06
C ARG A 752 -3.31 18.09 10.88
N PRO A 753 -3.70 18.00 12.16
CA PRO A 753 -3.29 19.04 13.11
C PRO A 753 -1.77 19.17 13.14
#